data_AF-A0A7W1QF75-F1
#
_entry.id   AF-A0A7W1QF75-F1
#
_cell.length_a   1.000
_cell.length_b   1.000
_cell.length_c   1.000
_cell.angle_alpha   90.00
_cell.angle_beta   90.00
_cell.angle_gamma   90.00
#
_symmetry.space_group_name_H-M   'P 1'
#
loop_
_entity.id
_entity.type
_entity.pdbx_description
1 polymer ?
#
loop_
_entity_poly.entity_id
_entity_poly.type
_entity_poly.pdbx_seq_one_letter_code
_entity_poly.pdbx_strand_id
1 'polypeptide(L)'
;MASDVGLDDVVDHFTLVGDELELLHAKSGATRLGFAALLKFLLWCGRFPRAAHELPGDAVAHLARQVRVPAGELATFDFAGRSAQRFRGEIRGYTGFRECSVADAEALAGWLAEHVASGERRPERVRDELIGRCRAELIEPPTPERVSEIARSALHQAELALLALITERLDPVVVARLEALIAVSDDDEENLLGLIKAAPGNVSLETMLVEISKLEAIRAIGLPAGLFTGIDARIVAGWRARAAVESPVHLREHPQPTKLALLCALLHLREREVTDALAQLLISTVHRINARSEDKVITELVKDFKRVTGKETLLRKIAEASLGTPDDTVREVIFPVVGGEATLKDLVAEYRQKGTEYQRQKRKVFKASYSNHYRRGLIRLLGVLEFRSNNEAHQPIIDALALIVRYAHNSGQYYPAGEHVIIKGAVDPIWSDLLTSVDSRKQTRVIRHVYEACVFQALRERLRCKEIWVVGAHEWRNPDEDLPTDFETRRVEHYDKLRKPLDPAAFTATLRDEMRGQLAALNDALPSLDWLRITNRKSGAIKLTPLDAQLEPRNLRRLKKAIRERWGQVPLIDMVTEAALRTGMLGQLTAVGPREALARAVLWERLLLLAYAYGTNTGISAVAAGDHGHSEADLRYTARRHFTIDGARAVAIQLANATFAARDPAIWGQSTTTVASDSTHFRAYDQNLFTEWHSRYGGRGVLIYWHIEKKSMAVHSQLLSCAASEVAAMVEGAVRHGTTMELEGNYVDSHGQTEIGFAITL
;
A
#
# COMPACT_ATOMS: atom_id res chain seq x y z
N MET A 1 -12.10 32.30 4.82
CA MET A 1 -12.64 32.98 3.62
C MET A 1 -13.87 32.21 3.22
N ALA A 2 -15.05 32.81 3.26
CA ALA A 2 -16.27 32.15 2.79
C ALA A 2 -16.14 31.97 1.27
N SER A 3 -16.12 30.72 0.81
CA SER A 3 -16.15 30.37 -0.60
C SER A 3 -17.40 30.95 -1.25
N ASP A 4 -17.30 31.46 -2.48
CA ASP A 4 -18.48 31.76 -3.30
C ASP A 4 -19.34 30.50 -3.37
N VAL A 5 -20.57 30.63 -2.88
CA VAL A 5 -21.60 29.58 -2.97
C VAL A 5 -22.21 29.73 -4.36
N GLY A 6 -22.28 28.64 -5.12
CA GLY A 6 -22.82 28.67 -6.48
C GLY A 6 -24.23 29.26 -6.52
N LEU A 7 -24.61 29.87 -7.64
CA LEU A 7 -25.93 30.49 -7.81
C LEU A 7 -27.09 29.55 -7.46
N ASP A 8 -26.98 28.26 -7.82
CA ASP A 8 -27.98 27.24 -7.51
C ASP A 8 -28.10 27.00 -5.99
N ASP A 9 -26.97 26.83 -5.29
CA ASP A 9 -26.94 26.66 -3.84
C ASP A 9 -27.49 27.88 -3.07
N VAL A 10 -27.26 29.09 -3.59
CA VAL A 10 -27.84 30.32 -3.02
C VAL A 10 -29.36 30.31 -3.16
N VAL A 11 -29.87 29.90 -4.32
CA VAL A 11 -31.32 29.81 -4.55
C VAL A 11 -31.94 28.75 -3.64
N ASP A 12 -31.31 27.58 -3.53
CA ASP A 12 -31.83 26.46 -2.74
C ASP A 12 -31.87 26.76 -1.24
N HIS A 13 -30.83 27.40 -0.70
CA HIS A 13 -30.69 27.57 0.75
C HIS A 13 -31.13 28.94 1.28
N PHE A 14 -31.14 29.99 0.45
CA PHE A 14 -31.39 31.37 0.89
C PHE A 14 -32.66 32.00 0.29
N THR A 15 -33.54 31.21 -0.30
CA THR A 15 -34.87 31.69 -0.74
C THR A 15 -35.89 31.59 0.39
N LEU A 16 -36.52 32.71 0.74
CA LEU A 16 -37.61 32.81 1.72
C LEU A 16 -38.91 32.29 1.11
N VAL A 17 -39.63 31.44 1.84
CA VAL A 17 -40.84 30.75 1.35
C VAL A 17 -41.99 30.82 2.35
N GLY A 18 -43.21 30.98 1.85
CA GLY A 18 -44.46 30.90 2.63
C GLY A 18 -44.44 31.76 3.90
N ASP A 19 -44.71 31.11 5.03
CA ASP A 19 -44.84 31.71 6.37
C ASP A 19 -43.57 32.42 6.87
N GLU A 20 -42.40 32.13 6.28
CA GLU A 20 -41.15 32.81 6.64
C GLU A 20 -41.20 34.32 6.33
N LEU A 21 -41.96 34.72 5.32
CA LEU A 21 -42.16 36.12 4.97
C LEU A 21 -42.99 36.85 6.03
N GLU A 22 -43.94 36.16 6.68
CA GLU A 22 -44.78 36.74 7.73
C GLU A 22 -43.95 37.12 8.97
N LEU A 23 -42.92 36.33 9.29
CA LEU A 23 -41.99 36.61 10.38
C LEU A 23 -41.26 37.96 10.22
N LEU A 24 -41.20 38.51 9.01
CA LEU A 24 -40.50 39.76 8.70
C LEU A 24 -41.40 41.00 8.83
N HIS A 25 -42.72 40.86 9.00
CA HIS A 25 -43.67 41.99 8.94
C HIS A 25 -43.42 43.07 10.00
N ALA A 26 -42.98 42.68 11.20
CA ALA A 26 -42.69 43.61 12.30
C ALA A 26 -41.25 44.18 12.26
N LYS A 27 -40.50 43.98 11.17
CA LYS A 27 -39.06 44.28 11.08
C LYS A 27 -38.78 45.23 9.91
N SER A 28 -37.83 46.16 10.08
CA SER A 28 -37.51 47.19 9.09
C SER A 28 -36.01 47.38 8.88
N GLY A 29 -35.62 47.82 7.68
CA GLY A 29 -34.23 48.10 7.30
C GLY A 29 -33.27 46.96 7.66
N ALA A 30 -32.12 47.31 8.26
CA ALA A 30 -31.11 46.38 8.75
C ALA A 30 -31.64 45.23 9.62
N THR A 31 -32.68 45.46 10.44
CA THR A 31 -33.24 44.39 11.29
C THR A 31 -34.05 43.36 10.50
N ARG A 32 -34.67 43.76 9.39
CA ARG A 32 -35.40 42.87 8.49
C ARG A 32 -34.43 41.97 7.73
N LEU A 33 -33.37 42.56 7.16
CA LEU A 33 -32.32 41.81 6.47
C LEU A 33 -31.53 40.92 7.45
N GLY A 34 -31.22 41.43 8.64
CA GLY A 34 -30.57 40.66 9.71
C GLY A 34 -31.38 39.45 10.16
N PHE A 35 -32.70 39.58 10.33
CA PHE A 35 -33.57 38.43 10.67
C PHE A 35 -33.58 37.38 9.57
N ALA A 36 -33.75 37.78 8.31
CA ALA A 36 -33.74 36.86 7.18
C ALA A 36 -32.39 36.11 7.07
N ALA A 37 -31.28 36.83 7.28
CA ALA A 37 -29.94 36.24 7.32
C ALA A 37 -29.77 35.25 8.48
N LEU A 38 -30.23 35.58 9.69
CA LEU A 38 -30.20 34.66 10.84
C LEU A 38 -31.01 33.38 10.57
N LEU A 39 -32.22 33.52 10.00
CA LEU A 39 -33.11 32.39 9.71
C LEU A 39 -32.50 31.44 8.67
N LYS A 40 -32.10 31.97 7.51
CA LYS A 40 -31.56 31.14 6.42
C LYS A 40 -30.20 30.55 6.74
N PHE A 41 -29.36 31.29 7.45
CA PHE A 41 -28.09 30.73 7.92
C PHE A 41 -28.29 29.61 8.95
N LEU A 42 -29.30 29.71 9.84
CA LEU A 42 -29.64 28.61 10.74
C LEU A 42 -30.09 27.36 9.96
N LEU A 43 -30.98 27.52 8.98
CA LEU A 43 -31.46 26.39 8.18
C LEU A 43 -30.36 25.75 7.31
N TRP A 44 -29.41 26.56 6.83
CA TRP A 44 -28.29 26.11 6.01
C TRP A 44 -27.16 25.46 6.83
N CYS A 45 -26.76 26.07 7.95
CA CYS A 45 -25.60 25.64 8.74
C CYS A 45 -25.94 24.94 10.07
N GLY A 46 -27.21 24.92 10.49
CA GLY A 46 -27.63 24.37 11.79
C GLY A 46 -27.22 25.20 13.01
N ARG A 47 -26.69 26.42 12.80
CA ARG A 47 -26.29 27.37 13.86
C ARG A 47 -26.51 28.80 13.41
N PHE A 48 -26.50 29.76 14.34
CA PHE A 48 -26.50 31.18 13.98
C PHE A 48 -25.11 31.68 13.55
N PRO A 49 -25.04 32.70 12.66
CA PRO A 49 -23.79 33.39 12.33
C PRO A 49 -23.35 34.27 13.51
N ARG A 50 -22.04 34.39 13.74
CA ARG A 50 -21.47 35.26 14.78
C ARG A 50 -21.22 36.66 14.26
N ALA A 51 -20.99 36.80 12.96
CA ALA A 51 -20.75 38.07 12.31
C ALA A 51 -21.17 38.05 10.83
N ALA A 52 -21.33 39.23 10.24
CA ALA A 52 -21.73 39.40 8.84
C ALA A 52 -20.80 38.70 7.84
N HIS A 53 -19.50 38.63 8.11
CA HIS A 53 -18.51 38.04 7.21
C HIS A 53 -18.61 36.51 7.05
N GLU A 54 -19.41 35.84 7.88
CA GLU A 54 -19.73 34.42 7.72
C GLU A 54 -20.78 34.17 6.63
N LEU A 55 -21.53 35.20 6.24
CA LEU A 55 -22.54 35.11 5.18
C LEU A 55 -21.87 35.33 3.81
N PRO A 56 -22.09 34.45 2.82
CA PRO A 56 -21.66 34.69 1.45
C PRO A 56 -22.27 35.99 0.89
N GLY A 57 -21.48 36.78 0.17
CA GLY A 57 -21.93 38.06 -0.40
C GLY A 57 -23.16 37.90 -1.30
N ASP A 58 -23.15 36.86 -2.13
CA ASP A 58 -24.25 36.54 -3.05
C ASP A 58 -25.53 36.12 -2.32
N ALA A 59 -25.41 35.40 -1.21
CA ALA A 59 -26.54 35.06 -0.34
C ALA A 59 -27.15 36.31 0.31
N VAL A 60 -26.31 37.25 0.78
CA VAL A 60 -26.77 38.53 1.33
C VAL A 60 -27.48 39.36 0.25
N ALA A 61 -26.92 39.44 -0.97
CA ALA A 61 -27.53 40.15 -2.08
C ALA A 61 -28.87 39.53 -2.50
N HIS A 62 -28.97 38.19 -2.49
CA HIS A 62 -30.20 37.47 -2.78
C HIS A 62 -31.28 37.72 -1.73
N LEU A 63 -30.95 37.64 -0.44
CA LEU A 63 -31.88 37.96 0.65
C LEU A 63 -32.34 39.42 0.61
N ALA A 64 -31.41 40.35 0.38
CA ALA A 64 -31.67 41.78 0.27
C ALA A 64 -32.75 42.11 -0.78
N ARG A 65 -32.68 41.48 -1.96
CA ARG A 65 -33.69 41.61 -3.02
C ARG A 65 -35.06 41.11 -2.56
N GLN A 66 -35.12 39.97 -1.89
CA GLN A 66 -36.38 39.37 -1.43
C GLN A 66 -37.08 40.23 -0.36
N VAL A 67 -36.31 40.79 0.59
CA VAL A 67 -36.86 41.60 1.69
C VAL A 67 -36.99 43.10 1.36
N ARG A 68 -36.55 43.51 0.16
CA ARG A 68 -36.55 44.89 -0.34
C ARG A 68 -35.76 45.88 0.55
N VAL A 69 -34.59 45.46 1.00
CA VAL A 69 -33.64 46.28 1.79
C VAL A 69 -32.29 46.29 1.08
N PRO A 70 -31.57 47.42 0.97
CA PRO A 70 -30.23 47.44 0.41
C PRO A 70 -29.27 46.50 1.15
N ALA A 71 -28.50 45.69 0.41
CA ALA A 71 -27.57 44.71 0.99
C ALA A 71 -26.57 45.33 1.98
N GLY A 72 -26.13 46.57 1.71
CA GLY A 72 -25.22 47.32 2.58
C GLY A 72 -25.78 47.64 3.97
N GLU A 73 -27.09 47.62 4.17
CA GLU A 73 -27.68 47.85 5.50
C GLU A 73 -27.35 46.74 6.50
N LEU A 74 -27.02 45.53 6.04
CA LEU A 74 -26.62 44.43 6.92
C LEU A 74 -25.38 44.78 7.75
N ALA A 75 -24.50 45.65 7.25
CA ALA A 75 -23.32 46.11 7.98
C ALA A 75 -23.64 46.89 9.26
N THR A 76 -24.87 47.42 9.37
CA THR A 76 -25.34 48.13 10.57
C THR A 76 -26.10 47.23 11.55
N PHE A 77 -26.34 45.96 11.19
CA PHE A 77 -26.98 45.00 12.06
C PHE A 77 -25.98 44.39 13.04
N ASP A 78 -26.22 44.58 14.34
CA ASP A 78 -25.41 43.99 15.40
C ASP A 78 -25.85 42.54 15.70
N PHE A 79 -25.04 41.58 15.23
CA PHE A 79 -25.24 40.14 15.42
C PHE A 79 -25.09 39.66 16.87
N ALA A 80 -24.50 40.48 17.75
CA ALA A 80 -24.39 40.22 19.19
C ALA A 80 -25.38 41.04 20.03
N GLY A 81 -26.13 41.94 19.39
CA GLY A 81 -27.01 42.90 20.06
C GLY A 81 -28.30 42.30 20.60
N ARG A 82 -29.04 43.10 21.37
CA ARG A 82 -30.33 42.71 21.97
C ARG A 82 -31.36 42.26 20.94
N SER A 83 -31.41 42.91 19.77
CA SER A 83 -32.33 42.53 18.69
C SER A 83 -31.99 41.15 18.12
N ALA A 84 -30.70 40.85 17.91
CA ALA A 84 -30.27 39.53 17.43
C ALA A 84 -30.60 38.43 18.44
N GLN A 85 -30.38 38.65 19.75
CA GLN A 85 -30.78 37.74 20.82
C GLN A 85 -32.29 37.44 20.79
N ARG A 86 -33.14 38.48 20.68
CA ARG A 86 -34.60 38.30 20.54
C ARG A 86 -34.95 37.50 19.29
N PHE A 87 -34.33 37.83 18.16
CA PHE A 87 -34.56 37.16 16.88
C PHE A 87 -34.17 35.69 16.90
N ARG A 88 -33.07 35.32 17.57
CA ARG A 88 -32.71 33.91 17.77
C ARG A 88 -33.80 33.16 18.52
N GLY A 89 -34.39 33.76 19.55
CA GLY A 89 -35.54 33.20 20.28
C GLY A 89 -36.77 33.01 19.38
N GLU A 90 -37.15 34.03 18.61
CA GLU A 90 -38.27 33.96 17.65
C GLU A 90 -38.03 32.87 16.59
N ILE A 91 -36.83 32.82 16.02
CA ILE A 91 -36.46 31.85 14.99
C ILE A 91 -36.48 30.43 15.55
N ARG A 92 -35.92 30.19 16.74
CA ARG A 92 -35.95 28.89 17.41
C ARG A 92 -37.39 28.40 17.65
N GLY A 93 -38.27 29.29 18.10
CA GLY A 93 -39.69 28.98 18.27
C GLY A 93 -40.39 28.58 16.97
N TYR A 94 -40.00 29.18 15.84
CA TYR A 94 -40.54 28.86 14.53
C TYR A 94 -39.96 27.57 13.93
N THR A 95 -38.64 27.39 13.98
CA THR A 95 -37.95 26.27 13.31
C THR A 95 -37.94 24.98 14.14
N GLY A 96 -38.30 25.06 15.43
CA GLY A 96 -38.16 23.96 16.37
C GLY A 96 -36.73 23.74 16.87
N PHE A 97 -35.78 24.59 16.47
CA PHE A 97 -34.42 24.52 17.00
C PHE A 97 -34.38 24.90 18.49
N ARG A 98 -33.51 24.23 19.24
CA ARG A 98 -33.31 24.49 20.67
C ARG A 98 -31.84 24.56 21.03
N GLU A 99 -31.53 25.25 22.12
CA GLU A 99 -30.16 25.28 22.65
C GLU A 99 -29.78 23.92 23.24
N CYS A 100 -28.51 23.54 23.09
CA CYS A 100 -27.96 22.32 23.66
C CYS A 100 -27.99 22.39 25.20
N SER A 101 -28.82 21.57 25.82
CA SER A 101 -28.83 21.37 27.27
C SER A 101 -27.72 20.41 27.71
N VAL A 102 -27.55 20.25 29.03
CA VAL A 102 -26.62 19.25 29.60
C VAL A 102 -27.05 17.83 29.23
N ALA A 103 -28.36 17.54 29.28
CA ALA A 103 -28.90 16.24 28.91
C ALA A 103 -28.66 15.93 27.42
N ASP A 104 -28.75 16.93 26.55
CA ASP A 104 -28.41 16.77 25.14
C ASP A 104 -26.93 16.49 24.95
N ALA A 105 -26.06 17.22 25.65
CA ALA A 105 -24.63 17.01 25.55
C ALA A 105 -24.24 15.58 25.98
N GLU A 106 -24.88 15.04 27.02
CA GLU A 106 -24.70 13.66 27.47
C GLU A 106 -25.24 12.64 26.45
N ALA A 107 -26.45 12.86 25.92
CA ALA A 107 -27.05 12.00 24.91
C ALA A 107 -26.23 11.98 23.61
N LEU A 108 -25.76 13.14 23.16
CA LEU A 108 -24.90 13.29 21.99
C LEU A 108 -23.54 12.61 22.21
N ALA A 109 -22.95 12.74 23.40
CA ALA A 109 -21.70 12.05 23.74
C ALA A 109 -21.88 10.52 23.69
N GLY A 110 -22.97 10.00 24.27
CA GLY A 110 -23.27 8.57 24.25
C GLY A 110 -23.54 8.04 22.84
N TRP A 111 -24.34 8.76 22.04
CA TRP A 111 -24.60 8.41 20.64
C TRP A 111 -23.31 8.37 19.82
N LEU A 112 -22.47 9.40 19.95
CA LEU A 112 -21.16 9.44 19.29
C LEU A 112 -20.26 8.31 19.75
N ALA A 113 -20.25 7.97 21.04
CA ALA A 113 -19.43 6.89 21.57
C ALA A 113 -19.76 5.55 20.90
N GLU A 114 -21.05 5.26 20.74
CA GLU A 114 -21.56 4.00 20.19
C GLU A 114 -21.42 3.94 18.65
N HIS A 115 -21.81 5.00 17.94
CA HIS A 115 -22.00 4.95 16.49
C HIS A 115 -20.83 5.53 15.67
N VAL A 116 -19.98 6.36 16.27
CA VAL A 116 -18.93 7.10 15.55
C VAL A 116 -17.55 6.80 16.12
N ALA A 117 -17.34 7.08 17.41
CA ALA A 117 -16.05 6.99 18.07
C ALA A 117 -15.56 5.54 18.29
N SER A 118 -16.44 4.56 18.08
CA SER A 118 -16.14 3.13 18.03
C SER A 118 -15.40 2.70 16.74
N GLY A 119 -15.34 3.56 15.71
CA GLY A 119 -14.56 3.33 14.48
C GLY A 119 -13.69 4.51 14.04
N GLU A 120 -14.05 5.75 14.41
CA GLU A 120 -13.31 6.97 14.09
C GLU A 120 -12.66 7.57 15.35
N ARG A 121 -11.35 7.79 15.31
CA ARG A 121 -10.58 8.32 16.45
C ARG A 121 -10.09 9.75 16.25
N ARG A 122 -10.22 10.31 15.04
CA ARG A 122 -9.84 11.68 14.72
C ARG A 122 -10.83 12.66 15.36
N PRO A 123 -10.40 13.52 16.30
CA PRO A 123 -11.30 14.45 16.97
C PRO A 123 -12.02 15.39 16.00
N GLU A 124 -11.40 15.76 14.88
CA GLU A 124 -12.02 16.64 13.88
C GLU A 124 -13.25 15.96 13.26
N ARG A 125 -13.11 14.70 12.82
CA ARG A 125 -14.22 13.94 12.22
C ARG A 125 -15.35 13.69 13.21
N VAL A 126 -15.03 13.38 14.47
CA VAL A 126 -16.04 13.21 15.52
C VAL A 126 -16.81 14.52 15.78
N ARG A 127 -16.14 15.69 15.66
CA ARG A 127 -16.81 16.99 15.77
C ARG A 127 -17.73 17.27 14.58
N ASP A 128 -17.32 16.91 13.38
CA ASP A 128 -18.14 17.07 12.19
C ASP A 128 -19.44 16.25 12.31
N GLU A 129 -19.31 14.99 12.76
CA GLU A 129 -20.46 14.12 13.04
C GLU A 129 -21.34 14.64 14.18
N LEU A 130 -20.74 15.22 15.24
CA LEU A 130 -21.49 15.89 16.31
C LEU A 130 -22.34 17.04 15.75
N ILE A 131 -21.76 17.90 14.90
CA ILE A 131 -22.47 19.02 14.29
C ILE A 131 -23.59 18.52 13.37
N GLY A 132 -23.32 17.49 12.57
CA GLY A 132 -24.31 16.83 11.73
C GLY A 132 -25.49 16.28 12.56
N ARG A 133 -25.18 15.61 13.68
CA ARG A 133 -26.20 15.06 14.59
C ARG A 133 -27.02 16.15 15.28
N CYS A 134 -26.37 17.21 15.76
CA CYS A 134 -27.06 18.37 16.32
C CYS A 134 -28.08 18.92 15.31
N ARG A 135 -27.69 19.08 14.04
CA ARG A 135 -28.61 19.55 12.99
C ARG A 135 -29.77 18.60 12.76
N ALA A 136 -29.54 17.28 12.74
CA ALA A 136 -30.58 16.27 12.55
C ALA A 136 -31.61 16.25 13.70
N GLU A 137 -31.20 16.58 14.92
CA GLU A 137 -32.08 16.66 16.10
C GLU A 137 -32.60 18.08 16.40
N LEU A 138 -32.36 19.04 15.49
CA LEU A 138 -32.72 20.45 15.65
C LEU A 138 -32.11 21.07 16.93
N ILE A 139 -30.89 20.66 17.27
CA ILE A 139 -30.10 21.21 18.38
C ILE A 139 -29.10 22.20 17.80
N GLU A 140 -29.06 23.41 18.33
CA GLU A 140 -27.99 24.36 18.02
C GLU A 140 -26.69 23.85 18.66
N PRO A 141 -25.61 23.63 17.87
CA PRO A 141 -24.36 23.14 18.42
C PRO A 141 -23.83 24.14 19.46
N PRO A 142 -23.31 23.65 20.60
CA PRO A 142 -22.81 24.53 21.65
C PRO A 142 -21.52 25.24 21.20
N THR A 143 -20.88 25.97 22.11
CA THR A 143 -19.62 26.65 21.80
C THR A 143 -18.57 25.66 21.28
N PRO A 144 -17.61 26.08 20.42
CA PRO A 144 -16.59 25.19 19.87
C PRO A 144 -15.77 24.46 20.94
N GLU A 145 -15.55 25.13 22.08
CA GLU A 145 -14.91 24.54 23.25
C GLU A 145 -15.75 23.38 23.79
N ARG A 146 -17.07 23.58 23.93
CA ARG A 146 -17.99 22.55 24.43
C ARG A 146 -18.18 21.41 23.43
N VAL A 147 -18.25 21.70 22.12
CA VAL A 147 -18.20 20.68 21.06
C VAL A 147 -16.94 19.83 21.19
N SER A 148 -15.80 20.47 21.43
CA SER A 148 -14.52 19.78 21.63
C SER A 148 -14.50 18.91 22.89
N GLU A 149 -15.18 19.34 23.96
CA GLU A 149 -15.36 18.55 25.19
C GLU A 149 -16.26 17.34 24.99
N ILE A 150 -17.42 17.52 24.34
CA ILE A 150 -18.37 16.43 24.03
C ILE A 150 -17.68 15.37 23.16
N ALA A 151 -17.00 15.79 22.10
CA ALA A 151 -16.24 14.88 21.24
C ALA A 151 -15.15 14.12 22.01
N ARG A 152 -14.43 14.79 22.92
CA ARG A 152 -13.43 14.15 23.78
C ARG A 152 -14.06 13.14 24.74
N SER A 153 -15.21 13.49 25.32
CA SER A 153 -15.97 12.60 26.20
C SER A 153 -16.43 11.35 25.46
N ALA A 154 -17.01 11.51 24.27
CA ALA A 154 -17.42 10.39 23.41
C ALA A 154 -16.25 9.47 23.05
N LEU A 155 -15.11 10.03 22.63
CA LEU A 155 -13.89 9.27 22.33
C LEU A 155 -13.41 8.45 23.53
N HIS A 156 -13.42 9.06 24.72
CA HIS A 156 -13.02 8.41 25.96
C HIS A 156 -14.01 7.30 26.37
N GLN A 157 -15.32 7.55 26.30
CA GLN A 157 -16.35 6.54 26.58
C GLN A 157 -16.24 5.34 25.62
N ALA A 158 -16.06 5.59 24.32
CA ALA A 158 -15.85 4.55 23.34
C ALA A 158 -14.55 3.76 23.60
N GLU A 159 -13.46 4.42 24.02
CA GLU A 159 -12.23 3.73 24.43
C GLU A 159 -12.48 2.81 25.62
N LEU A 160 -13.10 3.30 26.69
CA LEU A 160 -13.42 2.48 27.86
C LEU A 160 -14.31 1.28 27.52
N ALA A 161 -15.34 1.47 26.69
CA ALA A 161 -16.23 0.40 26.25
C ALA A 161 -15.48 -0.69 25.46
N LEU A 162 -14.59 -0.29 24.55
CA LEU A 162 -13.78 -1.24 23.77
C LEU A 162 -12.74 -1.96 24.63
N LEU A 163 -12.13 -1.28 25.61
CA LEU A 163 -11.20 -1.90 26.56
C LEU A 163 -11.90 -2.92 27.46
N ALA A 164 -13.10 -2.61 27.95
CA ALA A 164 -13.94 -3.53 28.72
C ALA A 164 -14.29 -4.76 27.88
N LEU A 165 -14.75 -4.56 26.64
CA LEU A 165 -15.09 -5.65 25.71
C LEU A 165 -13.93 -6.62 25.48
N ILE A 166 -12.70 -6.11 25.30
CA ILE A 166 -11.51 -6.96 25.17
C ILE A 166 -11.24 -7.73 26.45
N THR A 167 -11.32 -7.07 27.60
CA THR A 167 -11.04 -7.69 28.91
C THR A 167 -12.03 -8.82 29.21
N GLU A 168 -13.32 -8.62 28.91
CA GLU A 168 -14.37 -9.63 29.10
C GLU A 168 -14.20 -10.88 28.21
N ARG A 169 -13.52 -10.75 27.07
CA ARG A 169 -13.27 -11.85 26.13
C ARG A 169 -12.03 -12.69 26.49
N LEU A 170 -11.24 -12.28 27.48
CA LEU A 170 -9.98 -12.94 27.83
C LEU A 170 -10.16 -13.91 29.01
N ASP A 171 -9.61 -15.11 28.85
CA ASP A 171 -9.48 -16.08 29.93
C ASP A 171 -8.37 -15.66 30.91
N PRO A 172 -8.53 -15.87 32.24
CA PRO A 172 -7.51 -15.55 33.23
C PRO A 172 -6.12 -16.16 32.95
N VAL A 173 -6.05 -17.34 32.33
CA VAL A 173 -4.80 -17.99 31.93
C VAL A 173 -4.09 -17.18 30.82
N VAL A 174 -4.86 -16.65 29.87
CA VAL A 174 -4.32 -15.79 28.79
C VAL A 174 -3.84 -14.47 29.37
N VAL A 175 -4.59 -13.88 30.30
CA VAL A 175 -4.18 -12.66 31.03
C VAL A 175 -2.84 -12.86 31.72
N ALA A 176 -2.67 -13.96 32.46
CA ALA A 176 -1.41 -14.27 33.15
C ALA A 176 -0.22 -14.41 32.17
N ARG A 177 -0.43 -15.04 31.02
CA ARG A 177 0.59 -15.17 29.96
C ARG A 177 0.95 -13.83 29.33
N LEU A 178 -0.03 -12.96 29.10
CA LEU A 178 0.19 -11.60 28.59
C LEU A 178 1.00 -10.75 29.58
N GLU A 179 0.69 -10.83 30.87
CA GLU A 179 1.41 -10.07 31.90
C GLU A 179 2.83 -10.61 32.13
N ALA A 180 3.04 -11.94 32.01
CA ALA A 180 4.37 -12.53 32.05
C ALA A 180 5.28 -12.01 30.91
N LEU A 181 4.72 -11.72 29.73
CA LEU A 181 5.46 -11.21 28.57
C LEU A 181 6.13 -9.85 28.82
N ILE A 182 5.61 -9.06 29.77
CA ILE A 182 6.15 -7.73 30.13
C ILE A 182 6.79 -7.70 31.54
N ALA A 183 6.87 -8.85 32.21
CA ALA A 183 7.49 -8.94 33.54
C ALA A 183 9.01 -8.82 33.49
N VAL A 184 9.60 -9.25 32.37
CA VAL A 184 11.04 -9.26 32.08
C VAL A 184 11.48 -7.86 31.59
N SER A 185 12.68 -7.43 31.99
CA SER A 185 13.24 -6.14 31.59
C SER A 185 13.81 -6.18 30.16
N ASP A 186 14.06 -5.01 29.56
CA ASP A 186 14.60 -4.96 28.20
C ASP A 186 16.03 -5.53 28.09
N ASP A 187 16.77 -5.57 29.20
CA ASP A 187 18.19 -6.00 29.27
C ASP A 187 18.35 -7.50 29.52
N ASP A 188 17.26 -8.23 29.72
CA ASP A 188 17.31 -9.68 29.96
C ASP A 188 17.45 -10.44 28.62
N GLU A 189 18.35 -11.42 28.57
CA GLU A 189 18.56 -12.28 27.39
C GLU A 189 17.28 -13.04 26.96
N GLU A 190 16.30 -13.14 27.85
CA GLU A 190 15.00 -13.78 27.64
C GLU A 190 13.87 -12.80 27.22
N ASN A 191 14.18 -11.59 26.73
CA ASN A 191 13.18 -10.60 26.28
C ASN A 191 12.38 -11.07 25.04
N LEU A 192 11.42 -11.95 25.27
CA LEU A 192 10.54 -12.53 24.25
C LEU A 192 9.71 -11.46 23.54
N LEU A 193 9.30 -10.40 24.25
CA LEU A 193 8.56 -9.29 23.65
C LEU A 193 9.42 -8.53 22.63
N GLY A 194 10.68 -8.26 22.97
CA GLY A 194 11.66 -7.69 22.06
C GLY A 194 11.85 -8.55 20.82
N LEU A 195 11.97 -9.87 21.00
CA LEU A 195 12.06 -10.82 19.88
C LEU A 195 10.80 -10.79 18.99
N ILE A 196 9.60 -10.78 19.57
CA ILE A 196 8.33 -10.71 18.82
C ILE A 196 8.22 -9.40 18.02
N LYS A 197 8.65 -8.28 18.61
CA LYS A 197 8.65 -6.95 17.97
C LYS A 197 9.71 -6.82 16.86
N ALA A 198 10.79 -7.59 16.92
CA ALA A 198 11.87 -7.51 15.96
C ALA A 198 11.43 -7.91 14.54
N ALA A 199 11.85 -7.13 13.56
CA ALA A 199 11.66 -7.44 12.15
C ALA A 199 12.47 -8.70 11.75
N PRO A 200 12.01 -9.44 10.74
CA PRO A 200 12.75 -10.57 10.18
C PRO A 200 14.08 -10.13 9.53
N GLY A 201 15.09 -10.99 9.66
CA GLY A 201 16.42 -10.82 9.04
C GLY A 201 16.44 -11.11 7.53
N ASN A 202 17.64 -11.35 7.00
CA ASN A 202 17.82 -11.71 5.58
C ASN A 202 17.22 -13.10 5.25
N VAL A 203 16.98 -13.37 3.96
CA VAL A 203 16.51 -14.70 3.53
C VAL A 203 17.57 -15.76 3.87
N SER A 204 17.33 -16.52 4.94
CA SER A 204 18.20 -17.58 5.44
C SER A 204 17.39 -18.65 6.19
N LEU A 205 17.97 -19.84 6.39
CA LEU A 205 17.33 -20.88 7.22
C LEU A 205 17.23 -20.42 8.68
N GLU A 206 18.23 -19.72 9.18
CA GLU A 206 18.27 -19.24 10.56
C GLU A 206 17.12 -18.25 10.82
N THR A 207 16.94 -17.28 9.94
CA THR A 207 15.81 -16.35 10.00
C THR A 207 14.48 -17.09 9.93
N MET A 208 14.33 -18.09 9.06
CA MET A 208 13.13 -18.93 9.02
C MET A 208 12.86 -19.63 10.35
N LEU A 209 13.88 -20.22 10.99
CA LEU A 209 13.71 -20.88 12.28
C LEU A 209 13.37 -19.89 13.41
N VAL A 210 13.96 -18.69 13.39
CA VAL A 210 13.65 -17.62 14.34
C VAL A 210 12.20 -17.14 14.19
N GLU A 211 11.74 -16.89 12.96
CA GLU A 211 10.36 -16.48 12.70
C GLU A 211 9.35 -17.60 13.05
N ILE A 212 9.70 -18.87 12.84
CA ILE A 212 8.89 -20.01 13.30
C ILE A 212 8.75 -19.97 14.83
N SER A 213 9.85 -19.79 15.57
CA SER A 213 9.82 -19.70 17.03
C SER A 213 8.98 -18.50 17.52
N LYS A 214 9.03 -17.36 16.81
CA LYS A 214 8.17 -16.20 17.12
C LYS A 214 6.69 -16.55 16.95
N LEU A 215 6.31 -17.20 15.84
CA LEU A 215 4.94 -17.60 15.59
C LEU A 215 4.43 -18.60 16.64
N GLU A 216 5.25 -19.60 16.97
CA GLU A 216 4.96 -20.58 18.03
C GLU A 216 4.77 -19.89 19.39
N ALA A 217 5.63 -18.93 19.74
CA ALA A 217 5.52 -18.18 20.99
C ALA A 217 4.27 -17.29 21.05
N ILE A 218 3.92 -16.61 19.96
CA ILE A 218 2.69 -15.80 19.88
C ILE A 218 1.45 -16.70 20.06
N ARG A 219 1.40 -17.83 19.34
CA ARG A 219 0.28 -18.78 19.44
C ARG A 219 0.18 -19.45 20.81
N ALA A 220 1.31 -19.67 21.49
CA ALA A 220 1.33 -20.23 22.84
C ALA A 220 0.66 -19.32 23.88
N ILE A 221 0.53 -18.02 23.63
CA ILE A 221 -0.28 -17.11 24.47
C ILE A 221 -1.74 -17.56 24.47
N GLY A 222 -2.27 -17.98 23.32
CA GLY A 222 -3.62 -18.53 23.18
C GLY A 222 -4.70 -17.45 23.08
N LEU A 223 -4.47 -16.39 22.28
CA LEU A 223 -5.49 -15.37 22.04
C LEU A 223 -6.75 -15.97 21.40
N PRO A 224 -7.97 -15.61 21.85
CA PRO A 224 -9.21 -16.07 21.21
C PRO A 224 -9.32 -15.58 19.76
N ALA A 225 -9.73 -16.46 18.83
CA ALA A 225 -9.84 -16.14 17.40
C ALA A 225 -10.80 -14.96 17.10
N GLY A 226 -11.87 -14.82 17.89
CA GLY A 226 -12.86 -13.74 17.77
C GLY A 226 -12.61 -12.53 18.69
N LEU A 227 -11.41 -12.38 19.26
CA LEU A 227 -11.11 -11.35 20.26
C LEU A 227 -11.47 -9.93 19.78
N PHE A 228 -11.20 -9.63 18.50
CA PHE A 228 -11.45 -8.32 17.89
C PHE A 228 -12.73 -8.27 17.02
N THR A 229 -13.59 -9.29 17.07
CA THR A 229 -14.85 -9.28 16.30
C THR A 229 -15.72 -8.09 16.72
N GLY A 230 -16.15 -7.28 15.76
CA GLY A 230 -16.94 -6.06 15.99
C GLY A 230 -16.12 -4.81 16.31
N ILE A 231 -14.78 -4.86 16.25
CA ILE A 231 -13.90 -3.70 16.46
C ILE A 231 -13.28 -3.29 15.12
N ASP A 232 -13.31 -1.99 14.80
CA ASP A 232 -12.71 -1.45 13.58
C ASP A 232 -11.19 -1.73 13.53
N ALA A 233 -10.70 -2.23 12.40
CA ALA A 233 -9.30 -2.60 12.22
C ALA A 233 -8.33 -1.42 12.46
N ARG A 234 -8.75 -0.18 12.21
CA ARG A 234 -7.94 1.03 12.47
C ARG A 234 -7.69 1.24 13.96
N ILE A 235 -8.62 0.86 14.82
CA ILE A 235 -8.45 0.93 16.28
C ILE A 235 -7.43 -0.10 16.73
N VAL A 236 -7.56 -1.34 16.25
CA VAL A 236 -6.61 -2.42 16.55
C VAL A 236 -5.20 -2.04 16.08
N ALA A 237 -5.08 -1.48 14.87
CA ALA A 237 -3.82 -0.97 14.34
C ALA A 237 -3.24 0.15 15.21
N GLY A 238 -4.07 1.08 15.69
CA GLY A 238 -3.65 2.14 16.62
C GLY A 238 -3.11 1.61 17.95
N TRP A 239 -3.80 0.64 18.55
CA TRP A 239 -3.32 -0.03 19.77
C TRP A 239 -2.02 -0.78 19.56
N ARG A 240 -1.88 -1.52 18.46
CA ARG A 240 -0.61 -2.19 18.09
C ARG A 240 0.51 -1.20 17.86
N ALA A 241 0.26 -0.08 17.17
CA ALA A 241 1.28 0.95 16.94
C ALA A 241 1.82 1.49 18.27
N ARG A 242 0.94 1.77 19.22
CA ARG A 242 1.30 2.19 20.59
C ARG A 242 2.09 1.11 21.33
N ALA A 243 1.61 -0.12 21.34
CA ALA A 243 2.30 -1.21 22.02
C ALA A 243 3.69 -1.51 21.44
N ALA A 244 3.90 -1.28 20.14
CA ALA A 244 5.16 -1.55 19.46
C ALA A 244 6.29 -0.60 19.87
N VAL A 245 5.97 0.65 20.22
CA VAL A 245 6.97 1.69 20.55
C VAL A 245 7.25 1.81 22.04
N GLU A 246 6.37 1.27 22.88
CA GLU A 246 6.53 1.26 24.34
C GLU A 246 7.43 0.10 24.81
N SER A 247 8.24 0.33 25.85
CA SER A 247 9.04 -0.70 26.52
C SER A 247 8.16 -1.55 27.45
N PRO A 248 8.61 -2.74 27.90
CA PRO A 248 7.89 -3.55 28.89
C PRO A 248 7.54 -2.77 30.16
N VAL A 249 8.41 -1.84 30.58
CA VAL A 249 8.17 -0.97 31.75
C VAL A 249 6.97 -0.06 31.52
N HIS A 250 6.96 0.70 30.42
CA HIS A 250 5.82 1.60 30.11
C HIS A 250 4.50 0.84 29.91
N LEU A 251 4.56 -0.37 29.32
CA LEU A 251 3.39 -1.21 29.17
C LEU A 251 2.81 -1.68 30.52
N ARG A 252 3.65 -1.87 31.54
CA ARG A 252 3.24 -2.23 32.90
C ARG A 252 2.56 -1.09 33.65
N GLU A 253 2.89 0.15 33.34
CA GLU A 253 2.35 1.34 34.01
C GLU A 253 0.89 1.63 33.64
N HIS A 254 0.40 1.09 32.51
CA HIS A 254 -0.99 1.28 32.11
C HIS A 254 -1.98 0.54 33.02
N PRO A 255 -3.20 1.07 33.20
CA PRO A 255 -4.31 0.32 33.77
C PRO A 255 -4.48 -1.02 33.06
N GLN A 256 -4.87 -2.06 33.81
CA GLN A 256 -4.92 -3.42 33.28
C GLN A 256 -5.74 -3.56 31.98
N PRO A 257 -6.95 -2.97 31.84
CA PRO A 257 -7.70 -3.06 30.58
C PRO A 257 -6.93 -2.49 29.38
N THR A 258 -6.30 -1.33 29.55
CA THR A 258 -5.46 -0.68 28.53
C THR A 258 -4.28 -1.56 28.17
N LYS A 259 -3.52 -2.01 29.18
CA LYS A 259 -2.37 -2.91 29.00
C LYS A 259 -2.74 -4.17 28.21
N LEU A 260 -3.85 -4.82 28.56
CA LEU A 260 -4.30 -6.03 27.89
C LEU A 260 -4.70 -5.78 26.43
N ALA A 261 -5.45 -4.71 26.14
CA ALA A 261 -5.81 -4.37 24.76
C ALA A 261 -4.59 -4.07 23.89
N LEU A 262 -3.60 -3.34 24.42
CA LEU A 262 -2.34 -3.03 23.74
C LEU A 262 -1.55 -4.30 23.40
N LEU A 263 -1.36 -5.20 24.37
CA LEU A 263 -0.64 -6.46 24.15
C LEU A 263 -1.40 -7.40 23.20
N CYS A 264 -2.72 -7.52 23.35
CA CYS A 264 -3.54 -8.32 22.45
C CYS A 264 -3.46 -7.81 21.02
N ALA A 265 -3.57 -6.50 20.81
CA ALA A 265 -3.51 -5.91 19.46
C ALA A 265 -2.11 -6.11 18.84
N LEU A 266 -1.05 -5.94 19.65
CA LEU A 266 0.32 -6.21 19.21
C LEU A 266 0.47 -7.65 18.74
N LEU A 267 0.13 -8.63 19.59
CA LEU A 267 0.29 -10.05 19.28
C LEU A 267 -0.60 -10.49 18.12
N HIS A 268 -1.85 -10.02 18.06
CA HIS A 268 -2.78 -10.36 16.99
C HIS A 268 -2.28 -9.93 15.62
N LEU A 269 -1.79 -8.68 15.48
CA LEU A 269 -1.25 -8.22 14.21
C LEU A 269 0.15 -8.77 13.96
N ARG A 270 0.99 -8.96 14.99
CA ARG A 270 2.30 -9.61 14.84
C ARG A 270 2.18 -11.07 14.40
N GLU A 271 1.17 -11.80 14.83
CA GLU A 271 0.92 -13.16 14.33
C GLU A 271 0.76 -13.17 12.80
N ARG A 272 -0.03 -12.23 12.27
CA ARG A 272 -0.25 -12.07 10.83
C ARG A 272 1.02 -11.65 10.11
N GLU A 273 1.70 -10.62 10.62
CA GLU A 273 2.95 -10.11 10.05
C GLU A 273 4.06 -11.18 10.02
N VAL A 274 4.17 -12.03 11.06
CA VAL A 274 5.13 -13.14 11.11
C VAL A 274 4.71 -14.27 10.16
N THR A 275 3.42 -14.57 10.07
CA THR A 275 2.87 -15.56 9.12
C THR A 275 3.17 -15.15 7.67
N ASP A 276 2.97 -13.87 7.34
CA ASP A 276 3.32 -13.27 6.06
C ASP A 276 4.84 -13.35 5.80
N ALA A 277 5.66 -13.01 6.79
CA ALA A 277 7.11 -13.13 6.68
C ALA A 277 7.55 -14.58 6.40
N LEU A 278 6.91 -15.58 7.01
CA LEU A 278 7.19 -17.00 6.77
C LEU A 278 6.76 -17.45 5.36
N ALA A 279 5.60 -17.00 4.87
CA ALA A 279 5.18 -17.24 3.50
C ALA A 279 6.17 -16.66 2.49
N GLN A 280 6.63 -15.42 2.72
CA GLN A 280 7.64 -14.77 1.89
C GLN A 280 9.01 -15.48 1.96
N LEU A 281 9.42 -15.93 3.14
CA LEU A 281 10.64 -16.72 3.32
C LEU A 281 10.57 -18.05 2.56
N LEU A 282 9.39 -18.71 2.53
CA LEU A 282 9.18 -19.91 1.72
C LEU A 282 9.35 -19.60 0.23
N ILE A 283 8.64 -18.59 -0.29
CA ILE A 283 8.70 -18.19 -1.71
C ILE A 283 10.15 -17.88 -2.12
N SER A 284 10.86 -17.11 -1.29
CA SER A 284 12.24 -16.69 -1.52
C SER A 284 13.24 -17.85 -1.42
N THR A 285 13.04 -18.75 -0.46
CA THR A 285 13.89 -19.93 -0.28
C THR A 285 13.76 -20.89 -1.45
N VAL A 286 12.52 -21.21 -1.87
CA VAL A 286 12.26 -22.07 -3.03
C VAL A 286 12.84 -21.46 -4.30
N HIS A 287 12.65 -20.15 -4.51
CA HIS A 287 13.25 -19.44 -5.65
C HIS A 287 14.78 -19.60 -5.67
N ARG A 288 15.46 -19.36 -4.53
CA ARG A 288 16.91 -19.48 -4.42
C ARG A 288 17.42 -20.90 -4.65
N ILE A 289 16.66 -21.92 -4.23
CA ILE A 289 16.99 -23.34 -4.49
C ILE A 289 16.93 -23.62 -5.99
N ASN A 290 15.91 -23.13 -6.69
CA ASN A 290 15.73 -23.37 -8.12
C ASN A 290 16.76 -22.61 -8.97
N ALA A 291 16.97 -21.32 -8.72
CA ALA A 291 17.98 -20.52 -9.43
C ALA A 291 19.39 -21.14 -9.29
N ARG A 292 19.79 -21.55 -8.07
CA ARG A 292 21.08 -22.23 -7.85
C ARG A 292 21.16 -23.58 -8.56
N SER A 293 20.03 -24.29 -8.69
CA SER A 293 19.99 -25.58 -9.38
C SER A 293 20.15 -25.41 -10.88
N GLU A 294 19.47 -24.43 -11.47
CA GLU A 294 19.59 -24.09 -12.89
C GLU A 294 21.01 -23.65 -13.25
N ASP A 295 21.58 -22.71 -12.49
CA ASP A 295 22.96 -22.25 -12.70
C ASP A 295 23.98 -23.39 -12.62
N LYS A 296 23.83 -24.30 -11.65
CA LYS A 296 24.71 -25.47 -11.51
C LYS A 296 24.53 -26.46 -12.65
N VAL A 297 23.30 -26.74 -13.07
CA VAL A 297 23.03 -27.62 -14.23
C VAL A 297 23.63 -27.02 -15.49
N ILE A 298 23.46 -25.73 -15.73
CA ILE A 298 24.04 -25.01 -16.87
C ILE A 298 25.57 -25.07 -16.80
N THR A 299 26.16 -24.78 -15.63
CA THR A 299 27.62 -24.79 -15.45
C THR A 299 28.21 -26.17 -15.67
N GLU A 300 27.61 -27.23 -15.13
CA GLU A 300 28.08 -28.59 -15.33
C GLU A 300 27.88 -29.07 -16.77
N LEU A 301 26.74 -28.75 -17.41
CA LEU A 301 26.53 -29.03 -18.82
C LEU A 301 27.55 -28.32 -19.72
N VAL A 302 27.84 -27.05 -19.45
CA VAL A 302 28.87 -26.30 -20.19
C VAL A 302 30.25 -26.93 -19.97
N LYS A 303 30.54 -27.44 -18.77
CA LYS A 303 31.78 -28.15 -18.46
C LYS A 303 31.88 -29.49 -19.19
N ASP A 304 30.79 -30.23 -19.29
CA ASP A 304 30.72 -31.50 -20.02
C ASP A 304 30.73 -31.27 -21.55
N PHE A 305 30.14 -30.17 -22.03
CA PHE A 305 30.20 -29.76 -23.43
C PHE A 305 31.63 -29.37 -23.84
N LYS A 306 32.32 -28.59 -23.00
CA LYS A 306 33.75 -28.24 -23.18
C LYS A 306 34.69 -29.45 -23.15
N ARG A 307 34.26 -30.59 -22.61
CA ARG A 307 35.05 -31.84 -22.58
C ARG A 307 34.93 -32.68 -23.85
N VAL A 308 34.00 -32.39 -24.76
CA VAL A 308 33.78 -33.21 -25.96
C VAL A 308 34.26 -32.47 -27.23
N THR A 309 35.56 -32.61 -27.50
CA THR A 309 36.31 -31.88 -28.56
C THR A 309 36.07 -32.33 -30.01
N GLY A 310 35.05 -33.14 -30.31
CA GLY A 310 34.79 -33.67 -31.67
C GLY A 310 33.53 -33.14 -32.37
N LYS A 311 32.64 -32.45 -31.65
CA LYS A 311 31.26 -32.18 -32.12
C LYS A 311 31.07 -30.86 -32.85
N GLU A 312 31.83 -29.83 -32.48
CA GLU A 312 31.86 -28.55 -33.20
C GLU A 312 32.36 -28.74 -34.64
N THR A 313 33.29 -29.67 -34.85
CA THR A 313 33.80 -30.03 -36.18
C THR A 313 32.73 -30.70 -37.03
N LEU A 314 31.88 -31.53 -36.44
CA LEU A 314 30.76 -32.21 -37.11
C LEU A 314 29.65 -31.21 -37.49
N LEU A 315 29.27 -30.30 -36.58
CA LEU A 315 28.28 -29.26 -36.85
C LEU A 315 28.75 -28.27 -37.93
N ARG A 316 30.03 -27.88 -37.89
CA ARG A 316 30.64 -27.05 -38.94
C ARG A 316 30.59 -27.74 -40.29
N LYS A 317 30.97 -29.02 -40.34
CA LYS A 317 30.93 -29.85 -41.56
C LYS A 317 29.52 -29.99 -42.15
N ILE A 318 28.51 -30.16 -41.30
CA ILE A 318 27.09 -30.19 -41.73
C ILE A 318 26.68 -28.83 -42.30
N ALA A 319 26.99 -27.74 -41.60
CA ALA A 319 26.63 -26.39 -42.05
C ALA A 319 27.33 -26.02 -43.36
N GLU A 320 28.62 -26.33 -43.51
CA GLU A 320 29.38 -26.12 -44.74
C GLU A 320 28.79 -26.92 -45.92
N ALA A 321 28.44 -28.20 -45.69
CA ALA A 321 27.85 -29.05 -46.72
C ALA A 321 26.44 -28.58 -47.12
N SER A 322 25.59 -28.23 -46.16
CA SER A 322 24.24 -27.71 -46.43
C SER A 322 24.24 -26.36 -47.18
N LEU A 323 25.26 -25.52 -46.95
CA LEU A 323 25.38 -24.23 -47.64
C LEU A 323 26.01 -24.36 -49.03
N GLY A 324 26.84 -25.38 -49.27
CA GLY A 324 27.49 -25.62 -50.56
C GLY A 324 26.54 -26.14 -51.63
N THR A 325 25.57 -26.98 -51.25
CA THR A 325 24.59 -27.60 -52.18
C THR A 325 23.20 -27.66 -51.50
N PRO A 326 22.44 -26.55 -51.49
CA PRO A 326 21.24 -26.41 -50.68
C PRO A 326 20.01 -27.19 -51.20
N ASP A 327 19.97 -27.50 -52.50
CA ASP A 327 18.81 -28.13 -53.16
C ASP A 327 18.92 -29.67 -53.29
N ASP A 328 20.09 -30.24 -52.95
CA ASP A 328 20.35 -31.67 -53.05
C ASP A 328 19.87 -32.44 -51.81
N THR A 329 19.69 -33.76 -51.95
CA THR A 329 19.12 -34.56 -50.87
C THR A 329 20.09 -34.68 -49.68
N VAL A 330 19.55 -34.61 -48.45
CA VAL A 330 20.32 -34.74 -47.19
C VAL A 330 21.19 -36.00 -47.18
N ARG A 331 20.74 -37.08 -47.83
CA ARG A 331 21.46 -38.36 -47.90
C ARG A 331 22.73 -38.26 -48.75
N GLU A 332 22.73 -37.46 -49.81
CA GLU A 332 23.87 -37.30 -50.71
C GLU A 332 24.84 -36.24 -50.21
N VAL A 333 24.33 -35.19 -49.57
CA VAL A 333 25.14 -34.05 -49.12
C VAL A 333 25.70 -34.23 -47.71
N ILE A 334 24.87 -34.66 -46.77
CA ILE A 334 25.22 -34.61 -45.34
C ILE A 334 25.85 -35.92 -44.88
N PHE A 335 25.31 -37.07 -45.31
CA PHE A 335 25.75 -38.37 -44.78
C PHE A 335 27.23 -38.68 -45.07
N PRO A 336 27.80 -38.42 -46.25
CA PRO A 336 29.22 -38.66 -46.50
C PRO A 336 30.13 -37.79 -45.64
N VAL A 337 29.74 -36.53 -45.43
CA VAL A 337 30.52 -35.51 -44.73
C VAL A 337 30.62 -35.76 -43.22
N VAL A 338 29.61 -36.43 -42.66
CA VAL A 338 29.52 -36.76 -41.23
C VAL A 338 29.98 -38.19 -40.89
N GLY A 339 30.47 -38.96 -41.86
CA GLY A 339 30.95 -40.33 -41.65
C GLY A 339 29.93 -41.45 -41.90
N GLY A 340 28.77 -41.12 -42.47
CA GLY A 340 27.71 -42.04 -42.89
C GLY A 340 26.43 -41.96 -42.04
N GLU A 341 25.40 -42.68 -42.49
CA GLU A 341 24.10 -42.79 -41.79
C GLU A 341 24.25 -43.42 -40.39
N ALA A 342 25.18 -44.36 -40.23
CA ALA A 342 25.48 -45.00 -38.96
C ALA A 342 25.95 -44.00 -37.91
N THR A 343 26.84 -43.06 -38.27
CA THR A 343 27.33 -42.03 -37.34
C THR A 343 26.22 -41.09 -36.88
N LEU A 344 25.27 -40.73 -37.76
CA LEU A 344 24.10 -39.94 -37.37
C LEU A 344 23.13 -40.76 -36.49
N LYS A 345 22.90 -42.04 -36.79
CA LYS A 345 22.10 -42.94 -35.95
C LYS A 345 22.73 -43.13 -34.58
N ASP A 346 24.05 -43.28 -34.50
CA ASP A 346 24.81 -43.37 -33.27
C ASP A 346 24.78 -42.05 -32.51
N LEU A 347 24.86 -40.90 -33.18
CA LEU A 347 24.71 -39.58 -32.57
C LEU A 347 23.30 -39.37 -31.99
N VAL A 348 22.26 -39.84 -32.69
CA VAL A 348 20.85 -39.81 -32.23
C VAL A 348 20.63 -40.79 -31.09
N ALA A 349 21.21 -41.99 -31.14
CA ALA A 349 21.17 -42.97 -30.06
C ALA A 349 21.92 -42.45 -28.82
N GLU A 350 23.08 -41.82 -29.02
CA GLU A 350 23.85 -41.11 -28.00
C GLU A 350 23.03 -39.95 -27.43
N TYR A 351 22.30 -39.18 -28.24
CA TYR A 351 21.43 -38.10 -27.75
C TYR A 351 20.24 -38.62 -26.95
N ARG A 352 19.62 -39.72 -27.39
CA ARG A 352 18.55 -40.40 -26.65
C ARG A 352 19.06 -40.98 -25.33
N GLN A 353 20.29 -41.49 -25.29
CA GLN A 353 20.97 -41.92 -24.06
C GLN A 353 21.40 -40.73 -23.19
N LYS A 354 21.86 -39.62 -23.78
CA LYS A 354 22.24 -38.38 -23.09
C LYS A 354 21.04 -37.62 -22.52
N GLY A 355 19.85 -37.79 -23.07
CA GLY A 355 18.59 -37.38 -22.42
C GLY A 355 18.50 -37.94 -21.00
N THR A 356 18.87 -39.21 -20.79
CA THR A 356 18.92 -39.81 -19.44
C THR A 356 20.09 -39.34 -18.59
N GLU A 357 21.21 -38.91 -19.18
CA GLU A 357 22.38 -38.38 -18.46
C GLU A 357 22.13 -36.95 -17.98
N TYR A 358 21.58 -36.09 -18.84
CA TYR A 358 21.08 -34.75 -18.48
C TYR A 358 20.01 -34.84 -17.39
N GLN A 359 19.05 -35.76 -17.53
CA GLN A 359 18.03 -36.01 -16.50
C GLN A 359 18.65 -36.51 -15.17
N ARG A 360 19.64 -37.41 -15.20
CA ARG A 360 20.37 -37.86 -14.00
C ARG A 360 21.14 -36.72 -13.34
N GLN A 361 21.77 -35.86 -14.12
CA GLN A 361 22.53 -34.71 -13.63
C GLN A 361 21.59 -33.67 -13.01
N LYS A 362 20.46 -33.40 -13.66
CA LYS A 362 19.37 -32.58 -13.10
C LYS A 362 18.86 -33.16 -11.78
N ARG A 363 18.60 -34.48 -11.69
CA ARG A 363 18.23 -35.16 -10.42
C ARG A 363 19.29 -35.00 -9.33
N LYS A 364 20.57 -35.16 -9.68
CA LYS A 364 21.69 -35.05 -8.74
C LYS A 364 21.84 -33.62 -8.20
N VAL A 365 21.75 -32.63 -9.08
CA VAL A 365 21.81 -31.20 -8.70
C VAL A 365 20.59 -30.80 -7.88
N PHE A 366 19.38 -31.18 -8.28
CA PHE A 366 18.17 -30.90 -7.49
C PHE A 366 18.24 -31.54 -6.10
N LYS A 367 18.68 -32.80 -5.99
CA LYS A 367 18.90 -33.46 -4.70
C LYS A 367 19.95 -32.75 -3.84
N ALA A 368 21.01 -32.21 -4.44
CA ALA A 368 22.07 -31.50 -3.72
C ALA A 368 21.66 -30.06 -3.34
N SER A 369 20.85 -29.40 -4.16
CA SER A 369 20.33 -28.05 -3.91
C SER A 369 19.19 -28.05 -2.88
N TYR A 370 18.33 -29.07 -2.92
CA TYR A 370 17.40 -29.42 -1.84
C TYR A 370 18.16 -30.17 -0.73
N SER A 371 19.24 -29.56 -0.25
CA SER A 371 20.09 -30.12 0.80
C SER A 371 19.29 -30.38 2.08
N ASN A 372 19.78 -31.28 2.93
CA ASN A 372 19.21 -31.54 4.26
C ASN A 372 19.00 -30.24 5.08
N HIS A 373 19.84 -29.23 4.83
CA HIS A 373 19.75 -27.92 5.47
C HIS A 373 18.44 -27.19 5.12
N TYR A 374 18.13 -26.97 3.83
CA TYR A 374 16.90 -26.26 3.44
C TYR A 374 15.64 -27.11 3.63
N ARG A 375 15.72 -28.43 3.43
CA ARG A 375 14.62 -29.37 3.70
C ARG A 375 14.13 -29.23 5.14
N ARG A 376 15.05 -29.17 6.12
CA ARG A 376 14.69 -29.05 7.55
C ARG A 376 13.80 -27.83 7.82
N GLY A 377 14.13 -26.67 7.25
CA GLY A 377 13.35 -25.45 7.41
C GLY A 377 11.98 -25.54 6.76
N LEU A 378 11.94 -25.95 5.49
CA LEU A 378 10.68 -26.07 4.73
C LEU A 378 9.71 -27.07 5.36
N ILE A 379 10.20 -28.20 5.85
CA ILE A 379 9.37 -29.20 6.55
C ILE A 379 8.83 -28.64 7.88
N ARG A 380 9.65 -27.93 8.67
CA ARG A 380 9.17 -27.31 9.91
C ARG A 380 8.13 -26.23 9.62
N LEU A 381 8.30 -25.49 8.53
CA LEU A 381 7.35 -24.48 8.07
C LEU A 381 5.98 -25.10 7.73
N LEU A 382 5.94 -26.25 7.04
CA LEU A 382 4.69 -26.99 6.81
C LEU A 382 4.00 -27.44 8.11
N GLY A 383 4.74 -27.56 9.22
CA GLY A 383 4.17 -27.90 10.53
C GLY A 383 3.53 -26.71 11.25
N VAL A 384 3.83 -25.47 10.84
CA VAL A 384 3.29 -24.25 11.48
C VAL A 384 2.41 -23.40 10.57
N LEU A 385 2.51 -23.54 9.25
CA LEU A 385 1.61 -22.86 8.32
C LEU A 385 0.54 -23.82 7.82
N GLU A 386 -0.70 -23.35 7.81
CA GLU A 386 -1.82 -24.06 7.23
C GLU A 386 -2.16 -23.44 5.88
N PHE A 387 -2.04 -24.24 4.81
CA PHE A 387 -2.32 -23.83 3.44
C PHE A 387 -3.71 -24.27 3.02
N ARG A 388 -4.45 -23.38 2.35
CA ARG A 388 -5.79 -23.65 1.81
C ARG A 388 -5.93 -23.11 0.40
N SER A 389 -6.94 -23.57 -0.33
CA SER A 389 -7.31 -23.07 -1.65
C SER A 389 -8.83 -23.09 -1.78
N ASN A 390 -9.39 -22.08 -2.44
CA ASN A 390 -10.82 -22.06 -2.80
C ASN A 390 -11.05 -22.72 -4.17
N ASN A 391 -9.97 -23.07 -4.86
CA ASN A 391 -9.99 -23.63 -6.20
C ASN A 391 -9.66 -25.13 -6.14
N GLU A 392 -10.64 -25.98 -6.41
CA GLU A 392 -10.48 -27.43 -6.39
C GLU A 392 -9.36 -27.93 -7.32
N ALA A 393 -9.03 -27.19 -8.39
CA ALA A 393 -7.93 -27.54 -9.29
C ALA A 393 -6.56 -27.53 -8.60
N HIS A 394 -6.42 -26.83 -7.47
CA HIS A 394 -5.17 -26.72 -6.71
C HIS A 394 -5.16 -27.55 -5.42
N GLN A 395 -6.27 -28.23 -5.10
CA GLN A 395 -6.34 -29.19 -3.99
C GLN A 395 -5.27 -30.30 -4.06
N PRO A 396 -4.88 -30.85 -5.23
CA PRO A 396 -3.81 -31.83 -5.31
C PRO A 396 -2.47 -31.36 -4.71
N ILE A 397 -2.18 -30.05 -4.75
CA ILE A 397 -0.97 -29.49 -4.14
C ILE A 397 -1.08 -29.56 -2.61
N ILE A 398 -2.23 -29.21 -2.04
CA ILE A 398 -2.47 -29.28 -0.59
C ILE A 398 -2.34 -30.72 -0.09
N ASP A 399 -2.96 -31.67 -0.79
CA ASP A 399 -2.89 -33.09 -0.46
C ASP A 399 -1.45 -33.63 -0.58
N ALA A 400 -0.69 -33.14 -1.57
CA ALA A 400 0.74 -33.45 -1.72
C ALA A 400 1.59 -32.91 -0.57
N LEU A 401 1.29 -31.72 -0.05
CA LEU A 401 1.95 -31.17 1.15
C LEU A 401 1.65 -32.03 2.38
N ALA A 402 0.41 -32.47 2.56
CA ALA A 402 0.03 -33.37 3.64
C ALA A 402 0.83 -34.69 3.56
N LEU A 403 0.99 -35.26 2.36
CA LEU A 403 1.84 -36.45 2.15
C LEU A 403 3.30 -36.19 2.56
N ILE A 404 3.86 -35.03 2.20
CA ILE A 404 5.23 -34.66 2.58
C ILE A 404 5.38 -34.59 4.11
N VAL A 405 4.42 -33.99 4.81
CA VAL A 405 4.41 -33.92 6.28
C VAL A 405 4.35 -35.32 6.89
N ARG A 406 3.49 -36.22 6.40
CA ARG A 406 3.39 -37.61 6.89
C ARG A 406 4.73 -38.36 6.82
N TYR A 407 5.53 -38.11 5.78
CA TYR A 407 6.82 -38.78 5.56
C TYR A 407 8.03 -37.91 5.91
N ALA A 408 7.85 -36.80 6.63
CA ALA A 408 8.89 -35.83 6.96
C ALA A 408 10.12 -36.46 7.63
N HIS A 409 9.87 -37.36 8.60
CA HIS A 409 10.90 -38.02 9.43
C HIS A 409 11.44 -39.33 8.86
N ASN A 410 10.91 -39.81 7.73
CA ASN A 410 11.41 -41.04 7.12
C ASN A 410 12.82 -40.79 6.51
N SER A 411 13.72 -41.78 6.54
CA SER A 411 15.07 -41.67 5.95
C SER A 411 15.17 -42.25 4.53
N GLY A 412 14.10 -42.90 4.06
CA GLY A 412 14.03 -43.55 2.75
C GLY A 412 14.18 -42.57 1.58
N GLN A 413 14.88 -43.02 0.54
CA GLN A 413 15.01 -42.28 -0.73
C GLN A 413 13.69 -42.23 -1.52
N TYR A 414 12.83 -43.22 -1.31
CA TYR A 414 11.58 -43.41 -2.05
C TYR A 414 10.40 -43.43 -1.08
N TYR A 415 9.22 -43.06 -1.59
CA TYR A 415 7.97 -43.37 -0.88
C TYR A 415 7.74 -44.89 -0.83
N PRO A 416 7.03 -45.40 0.20
CA PRO A 416 6.75 -46.82 0.33
C PRO A 416 6.04 -47.42 -0.89
N ALA A 417 6.29 -48.71 -1.14
CA ALA A 417 5.57 -49.46 -2.16
C ALA A 417 4.07 -49.50 -1.83
N GLY A 418 3.22 -49.02 -2.76
CA GLY A 418 1.77 -48.98 -2.56
C GLY A 418 1.22 -47.65 -2.02
N GLU A 419 2.09 -46.71 -1.63
CA GLU A 419 1.64 -45.35 -1.25
C GLU A 419 1.10 -44.61 -2.48
N HIS A 420 -0.04 -43.95 -2.33
CA HIS A 420 -0.61 -43.12 -3.39
C HIS A 420 0.08 -41.74 -3.43
N VAL A 421 1.07 -41.61 -4.31
CA VAL A 421 1.79 -40.34 -4.51
C VAL A 421 1.08 -39.49 -5.55
N ILE A 422 0.67 -38.27 -5.16
CA ILE A 422 -0.13 -37.37 -5.98
C ILE A 422 0.77 -36.63 -6.96
N ILE A 423 0.84 -37.09 -8.21
CA ILE A 423 1.65 -36.45 -9.24
C ILE A 423 0.82 -35.47 -10.08
N LYS A 424 -0.36 -35.91 -10.53
CA LYS A 424 -1.24 -35.10 -11.39
C LYS A 424 -1.78 -33.89 -10.61
N GLY A 425 -1.60 -32.69 -11.14
CA GLY A 425 -2.06 -31.43 -10.52
C GLY A 425 -1.12 -30.88 -9.44
N ALA A 426 -0.29 -31.72 -8.82
CA ALA A 426 0.68 -31.29 -7.79
C ALA A 426 2.09 -31.04 -8.34
N VAL A 427 2.44 -31.68 -9.46
CA VAL A 427 3.74 -31.52 -10.11
C VAL A 427 3.54 -31.14 -11.58
N ASP A 428 4.35 -30.18 -12.05
CA ASP A 428 4.39 -29.79 -13.45
C ASP A 428 4.81 -31.00 -14.32
N PRO A 429 4.05 -31.31 -15.39
CA PRO A 429 4.31 -32.45 -16.27
C PRO A 429 5.75 -32.56 -16.78
N ILE A 430 6.45 -31.44 -16.97
CA ILE A 430 7.85 -31.36 -17.44
C ILE A 430 8.80 -32.15 -16.52
N TRP A 431 8.43 -32.33 -15.24
CA TRP A 431 9.25 -33.02 -14.25
C TRP A 431 8.85 -34.47 -14.00
N SER A 432 7.78 -34.96 -14.63
CA SER A 432 7.23 -36.31 -14.40
C SER A 432 8.28 -37.41 -14.63
N ASP A 433 9.08 -37.27 -15.67
CA ASP A 433 10.14 -38.21 -16.03
C ASP A 433 11.31 -38.20 -15.04
N LEU A 434 11.41 -37.19 -14.17
CA LEU A 434 12.46 -37.04 -13.17
C LEU A 434 12.05 -37.59 -11.80
N LEU A 435 10.74 -37.71 -11.56
CA LEU A 435 10.17 -38.15 -10.29
C LEU A 435 10.37 -39.64 -10.04
N THR A 436 10.45 -40.46 -11.09
CA THR A 436 10.41 -41.92 -10.95
C THR A 436 11.76 -42.59 -11.24
N SER A 437 12.01 -43.69 -10.54
CA SER A 437 13.07 -44.64 -10.88
C SER A 437 12.53 -46.05 -10.84
N VAL A 438 13.03 -46.91 -11.72
CA VAL A 438 12.73 -48.33 -11.71
C VAL A 438 13.72 -49.01 -10.75
N ASP A 439 13.21 -49.72 -9.74
CA ASP A 439 14.06 -50.47 -8.81
C ASP A 439 14.54 -51.81 -9.40
N SER A 440 15.41 -52.53 -8.66
CA SER A 440 15.93 -53.84 -9.07
C SER A 440 14.84 -54.91 -9.24
N ARG A 441 13.63 -54.68 -8.74
CA ARG A 441 12.45 -55.55 -8.89
C ARG A 441 11.53 -55.09 -10.03
N LYS A 442 12.00 -54.20 -10.90
CA LYS A 442 11.24 -53.58 -12.01
C LYS A 442 10.00 -52.79 -11.55
N GLN A 443 9.95 -52.36 -10.29
CA GLN A 443 8.84 -51.53 -9.79
C GLN A 443 9.19 -50.04 -9.93
N THR A 444 8.24 -49.26 -10.43
CA THR A 444 8.35 -47.79 -10.48
C THR A 444 8.21 -47.22 -9.07
N ARG A 445 9.22 -46.49 -8.62
CA ARG A 445 9.29 -45.82 -7.31
C ARG A 445 9.39 -44.32 -7.49
N VAL A 446 8.69 -43.54 -6.66
CA VAL A 446 8.81 -42.08 -6.66
C VAL A 446 9.94 -41.64 -5.73
N ILE A 447 10.88 -40.86 -6.25
CA ILE A 447 12.00 -40.28 -5.50
C ILE A 447 11.49 -39.13 -4.64
N ARG A 448 11.54 -39.29 -3.33
CA ARG A 448 10.91 -38.38 -2.38
C ARG A 448 11.43 -36.94 -2.47
N HIS A 449 12.74 -36.73 -2.47
CA HIS A 449 13.30 -35.37 -2.47
C HIS A 449 13.06 -34.60 -3.77
N VAL A 450 12.98 -35.31 -4.90
CA VAL A 450 12.63 -34.68 -6.19
C VAL A 450 11.15 -34.28 -6.17
N TYR A 451 10.29 -35.16 -5.66
CA TYR A 451 8.88 -34.86 -5.45
C TYR A 451 8.66 -33.66 -4.52
N GLU A 452 9.31 -33.65 -3.34
CA GLU A 452 9.27 -32.54 -2.38
C GLU A 452 9.62 -31.21 -3.08
N ALA A 453 10.76 -31.15 -3.79
CA ALA A 453 11.19 -29.94 -4.50
C ALA A 453 10.17 -29.48 -5.57
N CYS A 454 9.61 -30.42 -6.34
CA CYS A 454 8.58 -30.11 -7.33
C CYS A 454 7.30 -29.55 -6.70
N VAL A 455 6.82 -30.15 -5.60
CA VAL A 455 5.62 -29.68 -4.90
C VAL A 455 5.86 -28.30 -4.26
N PHE A 456 7.04 -28.06 -3.67
CA PHE A 456 7.38 -26.72 -3.15
C PHE A 456 7.44 -25.66 -4.26
N GLN A 457 7.91 -26.03 -5.46
CA GLN A 457 7.88 -25.13 -6.62
C GLN A 457 6.45 -24.84 -7.07
N ALA A 458 5.58 -25.86 -7.13
CA ALA A 458 4.16 -25.65 -7.45
C ALA A 458 3.46 -24.76 -6.40
N LEU A 459 3.70 -25.02 -5.10
CA LEU A 459 3.22 -24.21 -4.00
C LEU A 459 3.66 -22.74 -4.13
N ARG A 460 4.94 -22.49 -4.42
CA ARG A 460 5.47 -21.14 -4.64
C ARG A 460 4.68 -20.41 -5.73
N GLU A 461 4.48 -21.03 -6.90
CA GLU A 461 3.79 -20.35 -7.99
C GLU A 461 2.33 -20.06 -7.65
N ARG A 462 1.64 -20.95 -6.91
CA ARG A 462 0.25 -20.72 -6.50
C ARG A 462 0.09 -19.74 -5.35
N LEU A 463 1.06 -19.65 -4.43
CA LEU A 463 1.09 -18.62 -3.38
C LEU A 463 1.25 -17.22 -3.97
N ARG A 464 2.09 -17.06 -5.00
CA ARG A 464 2.34 -15.76 -5.65
C ARG A 464 1.10 -15.15 -6.29
N CYS A 465 0.12 -15.97 -6.64
CA CYS A 465 -1.15 -15.53 -7.22
C CYS A 465 -2.36 -15.77 -6.30
N LYS A 466 -2.14 -16.05 -5.00
CA LYS A 466 -3.17 -16.33 -3.99
C LYS A 466 -4.16 -17.47 -4.31
N GLU A 467 -3.87 -18.30 -5.31
CA GLU A 467 -4.64 -19.52 -5.59
C GLU A 467 -4.48 -20.53 -4.45
N ILE A 468 -3.33 -20.50 -3.79
CA ILE A 468 -3.15 -21.05 -2.45
C ILE A 468 -2.89 -19.89 -1.51
N TRP A 469 -3.54 -19.92 -0.35
CA TRP A 469 -3.46 -18.90 0.70
C TRP A 469 -3.12 -19.56 2.04
N VAL A 470 -2.73 -18.74 3.03
CA VAL A 470 -2.25 -19.20 4.33
C VAL A 470 -3.20 -18.72 5.42
N VAL A 471 -3.66 -19.63 6.27
CA VAL A 471 -4.52 -19.28 7.42
C VAL A 471 -3.74 -18.41 8.40
N GLY A 472 -4.32 -17.30 8.81
CA GLY A 472 -3.70 -16.34 9.74
C GLY A 472 -2.74 -15.34 9.08
N ALA A 473 -2.53 -15.40 7.76
CA ALA A 473 -1.81 -14.38 6.99
C ALA A 473 -2.67 -13.11 6.83
N HIS A 474 -2.04 -11.97 6.51
CA HIS A 474 -2.75 -10.79 6.01
C HIS A 474 -2.52 -10.61 4.51
N GLU A 475 -1.27 -10.60 4.06
CA GLU A 475 -0.93 -10.47 2.64
C GLU A 475 -1.37 -11.70 1.85
N TRP A 476 -1.12 -12.91 2.37
CA TRP A 476 -1.55 -14.19 1.76
C TRP A 476 -2.86 -14.74 2.36
N ARG A 477 -3.77 -13.86 2.82
CA ARG A 477 -5.08 -14.28 3.32
C ARG A 477 -5.98 -14.83 2.20
N ASN A 478 -7.12 -15.40 2.61
CA ASN A 478 -8.17 -15.85 1.69
C ASN A 478 -8.58 -14.71 0.73
N PRO A 479 -8.44 -14.87 -0.60
CA PRO A 479 -8.78 -13.82 -1.56
C PRO A 479 -10.27 -13.44 -1.56
N ASP A 480 -11.17 -14.33 -1.14
CA ASP A 480 -12.61 -14.01 -1.06
C ASP A 480 -12.89 -12.95 0.01
N GLU A 481 -12.01 -12.80 1.01
CA GLU A 481 -12.11 -11.75 2.03
C GLU A 481 -11.71 -10.36 1.49
N ASP A 482 -11.08 -10.29 0.30
CA ASP A 482 -10.72 -9.04 -0.36
C ASP A 482 -11.88 -8.49 -1.23
N LEU A 483 -12.97 -9.26 -1.42
CA LEU A 483 -14.10 -8.90 -2.28
C LEU A 483 -15.36 -8.51 -1.48
N PRO A 484 -16.20 -7.59 -1.99
CA PRO A 484 -17.48 -7.27 -1.36
C PRO A 484 -18.42 -8.49 -1.39
N THR A 485 -18.99 -8.83 -0.25
CA THR A 485 -19.93 -9.96 -0.14
C THR A 485 -21.32 -9.64 -0.70
N ASP A 486 -21.62 -8.36 -0.96
CA ASP A 486 -22.88 -7.85 -1.50
C ASP A 486 -22.83 -7.53 -3.01
N PHE A 487 -21.71 -7.83 -3.69
CA PHE A 487 -21.48 -7.43 -5.09
C PHE A 487 -22.58 -7.92 -6.04
N GLU A 488 -22.97 -9.19 -5.96
CA GLU A 488 -24.01 -9.76 -6.83
C GLU A 488 -25.36 -9.06 -6.63
N THR A 489 -25.73 -8.78 -5.37
CA THR A 489 -26.98 -8.09 -5.02
C THR A 489 -26.99 -6.64 -5.49
N ARG A 490 -25.83 -5.97 -5.49
CA ARG A 490 -25.68 -4.54 -5.81
C ARG A 490 -25.00 -4.27 -7.14
N ARG A 491 -24.88 -5.29 -8.00
CA ARG A 491 -24.15 -5.21 -9.27
C ARG A 491 -24.58 -4.00 -10.12
N VAL A 492 -25.88 -3.74 -10.24
CA VAL A 492 -26.42 -2.60 -10.99
C VAL A 492 -25.94 -1.27 -10.43
N GLU A 493 -26.03 -1.09 -9.11
CA GLU A 493 -25.59 0.13 -8.43
C GLU A 493 -24.08 0.37 -8.56
N HIS A 494 -23.28 -0.69 -8.48
CA HIS A 494 -21.83 -0.59 -8.65
C HIS A 494 -21.44 -0.16 -10.07
N TYR A 495 -22.09 -0.73 -11.09
CA TYR A 495 -21.82 -0.38 -12.49
C TYR A 495 -22.28 1.04 -12.83
N ASP A 496 -23.41 1.48 -12.29
CA ASP A 496 -23.91 2.85 -12.44
C ASP A 496 -22.95 3.88 -11.80
N LYS A 497 -22.45 3.60 -10.59
CA LYS A 497 -21.41 4.41 -9.93
C LYS A 497 -20.12 4.51 -10.74
N LEU A 498 -19.72 3.44 -11.42
CA LEU A 498 -18.56 3.41 -12.31
C LEU A 498 -18.83 4.01 -13.69
N ARG A 499 -20.09 4.36 -14.00
CA ARG A 499 -20.55 4.79 -15.33
C ARG A 499 -20.18 3.78 -16.42
N LYS A 500 -20.27 2.48 -16.12
CA LYS A 500 -19.97 1.38 -17.04
C LYS A 500 -21.23 0.58 -17.37
N PRO A 501 -21.37 0.07 -18.61
CA PRO A 501 -22.53 -0.74 -18.98
C PRO A 501 -22.47 -2.12 -18.32
N LEU A 502 -23.65 -2.69 -18.00
CA LEU A 502 -23.76 -4.05 -17.48
C LEU A 502 -23.35 -5.12 -18.48
N ASP A 503 -23.50 -4.83 -19.78
CA ASP A 503 -23.14 -5.72 -20.87
C ASP A 503 -21.67 -5.50 -21.29
N PRO A 504 -20.79 -6.50 -21.13
CA PRO A 504 -19.39 -6.41 -21.55
C PRO A 504 -19.24 -6.28 -23.09
N ALA A 505 -20.20 -6.77 -23.88
CA ALA A 505 -20.14 -6.64 -25.33
C ALA A 505 -20.32 -5.17 -25.75
N ALA A 506 -21.27 -4.45 -25.13
CA ALA A 506 -21.44 -3.00 -25.35
C ALA A 506 -20.17 -2.21 -24.97
N PHE A 507 -19.54 -2.53 -23.83
CA PHE A 507 -18.29 -1.88 -23.43
C PHE A 507 -17.16 -2.09 -24.45
N THR A 508 -16.92 -3.34 -24.83
CA THR A 508 -15.82 -3.70 -25.74
C THR A 508 -16.06 -3.20 -27.17
N ALA A 509 -17.31 -3.11 -27.63
CA ALA A 509 -17.65 -2.55 -28.93
C ALA A 509 -17.27 -1.06 -28.99
N THR A 510 -17.70 -0.27 -28.00
CA THR A 510 -17.37 1.17 -27.92
C THR A 510 -15.87 1.41 -27.93
N LEU A 511 -15.10 0.67 -27.12
CA LEU A 511 -13.64 0.79 -27.09
C LEU A 511 -12.98 0.42 -28.43
N ARG A 512 -13.48 -0.62 -29.11
CA ARG A 512 -12.97 -1.02 -30.43
C ARG A 512 -13.26 0.03 -31.49
N ASP A 513 -14.43 0.65 -31.44
CA ASP A 513 -14.81 1.67 -32.41
C ASP A 513 -14.04 2.96 -32.18
N GLU A 514 -13.83 3.37 -30.92
CA GLU A 514 -12.93 4.47 -30.57
C GLU A 514 -11.50 4.19 -31.04
N MET A 515 -10.93 3.03 -30.71
CA MET A 515 -9.60 2.63 -31.14
C MET A 515 -9.47 2.67 -32.66
N ARG A 516 -10.43 2.12 -33.40
CA ARG A 516 -10.44 2.16 -34.88
C ARG A 516 -10.54 3.58 -35.40
N GLY A 517 -11.40 4.40 -34.82
CA GLY A 517 -11.54 5.81 -35.18
C GLY A 517 -10.26 6.60 -34.97
N GLN A 518 -9.62 6.44 -33.81
CA GLN A 518 -8.34 7.10 -33.50
C GLN A 518 -7.19 6.59 -34.36
N LEU A 519 -7.13 5.29 -34.64
CA LEU A 519 -6.13 4.72 -35.56
C LEU A 519 -6.33 5.19 -37.00
N ALA A 520 -7.58 5.33 -37.45
CA ALA A 520 -7.89 5.89 -38.76
C ALA A 520 -7.49 7.37 -38.83
N ALA A 521 -7.88 8.17 -37.83
CA ALA A 521 -7.49 9.57 -37.73
C ALA A 521 -5.96 9.76 -37.69
N LEU A 522 -5.25 8.91 -36.93
CA LEU A 522 -3.80 8.88 -36.93
C LEU A 522 -3.28 8.56 -38.34
N ASN A 523 -3.73 7.46 -38.95
CA ASN A 523 -3.31 7.02 -40.28
C ASN A 523 -3.49 8.12 -41.34
N ASP A 524 -4.60 8.84 -41.30
CA ASP A 524 -4.90 9.94 -42.22
C ASP A 524 -4.00 11.16 -41.96
N ALA A 525 -3.60 11.40 -40.71
CA ALA A 525 -2.69 12.48 -40.33
C ALA A 525 -1.21 12.15 -40.63
N LEU A 526 -0.78 10.89 -40.53
CA LEU A 526 0.63 10.47 -40.70
C LEU A 526 1.34 11.08 -41.93
N PRO A 527 0.75 11.13 -43.14
CA PRO A 527 1.40 11.68 -44.33
C PRO A 527 1.71 13.18 -44.24
N SER A 528 1.03 13.91 -43.35
CA SER A 528 1.21 15.36 -43.18
C SER A 528 2.26 15.74 -42.14
N LEU A 529 2.88 14.75 -41.46
CA LEU A 529 3.81 14.97 -40.37
C LEU A 529 5.27 14.99 -40.87
N ASP A 530 5.80 16.18 -41.10
CA ASP A 530 7.17 16.38 -41.62
C ASP A 530 8.28 15.82 -40.72
N TRP A 531 8.00 15.63 -39.42
CA TRP A 531 8.92 15.06 -38.43
C TRP A 531 8.86 13.54 -38.33
N LEU A 532 7.97 12.88 -39.08
CA LEU A 532 7.77 11.43 -39.04
C LEU A 532 8.09 10.78 -40.38
N ARG A 533 8.93 9.75 -40.36
CA ARG A 533 9.24 8.95 -41.54
C ARG A 533 9.02 7.47 -41.26
N ILE A 534 8.03 6.88 -41.92
CA ILE A 534 7.76 5.44 -41.89
C ILE A 534 8.44 4.78 -43.08
N THR A 535 9.28 3.77 -42.84
CA THR A 535 10.06 3.04 -43.85
C THR A 535 9.78 1.55 -43.78
N ASN A 536 9.77 0.89 -44.94
CA ASN A 536 9.49 -0.53 -45.02
C ASN A 536 10.75 -1.36 -44.70
N ARG A 537 11.02 -1.59 -43.40
CA ARG A 537 12.22 -2.31 -42.90
C ARG A 537 11.83 -3.25 -41.76
N LYS A 538 12.55 -4.37 -41.62
CA LYS A 538 12.35 -5.35 -40.54
C LYS A 538 12.57 -4.79 -39.12
N SER A 539 13.36 -3.73 -38.96
CA SER A 539 13.58 -3.02 -37.70
C SER A 539 13.83 -1.53 -37.95
N GLY A 540 13.40 -0.66 -37.02
CA GLY A 540 13.55 0.79 -37.14
C GLY A 540 12.67 1.42 -38.23
N ALA A 541 11.49 0.84 -38.47
CA ALA A 541 10.54 1.30 -39.48
C ALA A 541 10.04 2.72 -39.20
N ILE A 542 9.95 3.13 -37.94
CA ILE A 542 9.51 4.46 -37.51
C ILE A 542 10.75 5.31 -37.21
N LYS A 543 10.92 6.43 -37.93
CA LYS A 543 11.92 7.45 -37.64
C LYS A 543 11.24 8.75 -37.25
N LEU A 544 11.59 9.24 -36.07
CA LEU A 544 11.19 10.55 -35.56
C LEU A 544 12.37 11.51 -35.73
N THR A 545 12.11 12.70 -36.26
CA THR A 545 13.08 13.80 -36.22
C THR A 545 13.30 14.17 -34.75
N PRO A 546 14.56 14.21 -34.26
CA PRO A 546 14.84 14.64 -32.90
C PRO A 546 14.26 16.04 -32.65
N LEU A 547 13.71 16.25 -31.46
CA LEU A 547 13.31 17.60 -31.05
C LEU A 547 14.54 18.51 -31.04
N ASP A 548 14.39 19.72 -31.58
CA ASP A 548 15.42 20.74 -31.44
C ASP A 548 15.67 21.00 -29.95
N ALA A 549 16.95 21.05 -29.57
CA ALA A 549 17.32 21.38 -28.20
C ALA A 549 16.73 22.76 -27.85
N GLN A 550 16.00 22.85 -26.74
CA GLN A 550 15.54 24.14 -26.24
C GLN A 550 16.73 25.07 -26.06
N LEU A 551 16.72 26.20 -26.77
CA LEU A 551 17.73 27.22 -26.63
C LEU A 551 17.72 27.75 -25.18
N GLU A 552 18.90 27.85 -24.58
CA GLU A 552 19.02 28.41 -23.23
C GLU A 552 18.44 29.84 -23.23
N PRO A 553 17.47 30.16 -22.35
CA PRO A 553 16.92 31.51 -22.29
C PRO A 553 18.03 32.53 -22.07
N ARG A 554 18.06 33.61 -22.87
CA ARG A 554 19.11 34.64 -22.83
C ARG A 554 19.37 35.18 -21.42
N ASN A 555 18.33 35.22 -20.60
CA ASN A 555 18.27 35.76 -19.26
C ASN A 555 18.54 34.73 -18.15
N LEU A 556 18.69 33.43 -18.46
CA LEU A 556 18.85 32.38 -17.43
C LEU A 556 20.09 32.63 -16.55
N ARG A 557 21.23 33.00 -17.15
CA ARG A 557 22.45 33.32 -16.39
C ARG A 557 22.27 34.54 -15.49
N ARG A 558 21.58 35.57 -15.97
CA ARG A 558 21.27 36.78 -15.19
C ARG A 558 20.33 36.46 -14.03
N LEU A 559 19.32 35.62 -14.26
CA LEU A 559 18.41 35.15 -13.23
C LEU A 559 19.14 34.32 -12.17
N LYS A 560 19.93 33.31 -12.57
CA LYS A 560 20.76 32.52 -11.63
C LYS A 560 21.67 33.40 -10.77
N LYS A 561 22.26 34.44 -11.37
CA LYS A 561 23.09 35.42 -10.65
C LYS A 561 22.27 36.24 -9.66
N ALA A 562 21.14 36.80 -10.07
CA ALA A 562 20.25 37.58 -9.20
C ALA A 562 19.68 36.75 -8.02
N ILE A 563 19.31 35.49 -8.27
CA ILE A 563 18.87 34.54 -7.24
C ILE A 563 20.01 34.34 -6.22
N ARG A 564 21.24 34.11 -6.69
CA ARG A 564 22.41 33.91 -5.82
C ARG A 564 22.81 35.17 -5.06
N GLU A 565 22.72 36.35 -5.67
CA GLU A 565 22.98 37.63 -4.98
C GLU A 565 21.94 37.93 -3.92
N ARG A 566 20.67 37.56 -4.15
CA ARG A 566 19.58 37.81 -3.20
C ARG A 566 19.57 36.86 -2.01
N TRP A 567 19.82 35.58 -2.23
CA TRP A 567 19.64 34.54 -1.21
C TRP A 567 20.91 33.79 -0.81
N GLY A 568 22.02 33.96 -1.54
CA GLY A 568 23.28 33.30 -1.23
C GLY A 568 23.21 31.77 -1.32
N GLN A 569 23.99 31.10 -0.45
CA GLN A 569 23.85 29.66 -0.20
C GLN A 569 22.98 29.47 1.04
N VAL A 570 21.86 28.75 0.88
CA VAL A 570 20.92 28.47 1.98
C VAL A 570 21.16 27.04 2.46
N PRO A 571 21.42 26.82 3.76
CA PRO A 571 21.48 25.49 4.34
C PRO A 571 20.19 24.71 4.11
N LEU A 572 20.30 23.42 3.78
CA LEU A 572 19.12 22.59 3.50
C LEU A 572 18.17 22.53 4.71
N ILE A 573 18.71 22.46 5.93
CA ILE A 573 17.92 22.44 7.17
C ILE A 573 17.10 23.73 7.35
N ASP A 574 17.63 24.88 6.94
CA ASP A 574 16.91 26.16 7.01
C ASP A 574 15.74 26.18 6.01
N MET A 575 15.94 25.60 4.82
CA MET A 575 14.85 25.44 3.83
C MET A 575 13.73 24.53 4.36
N VAL A 576 14.09 23.41 5.01
CA VAL A 576 13.11 22.50 5.63
C VAL A 576 12.39 23.18 6.80
N THR A 577 13.12 23.97 7.59
CA THR A 577 12.56 24.75 8.70
C THR A 577 11.56 25.79 8.21
N GLU A 578 11.92 26.56 7.17
CA GLU A 578 11.02 27.56 6.58
C GLU A 578 9.77 26.91 5.97
N ALA A 579 9.92 25.77 5.30
CA ALA A 579 8.79 24.99 4.81
C ALA A 579 7.89 24.50 5.96
N ALA A 580 8.48 24.01 7.05
CA ALA A 580 7.75 23.57 8.23
C ALA A 580 6.94 24.71 8.88
N LEU A 581 7.54 25.90 9.00
CA LEU A 581 6.89 27.07 9.59
C LEU A 581 5.74 27.59 8.72
N ARG A 582 5.92 27.64 7.39
CA ARG A 582 4.90 28.14 6.46
C ARG A 582 3.73 27.20 6.27
N THR A 583 4.01 25.91 6.20
CA THR A 583 3.00 24.90 5.90
C THR A 583 2.34 24.35 7.15
N GLY A 584 3.05 24.33 8.29
CA GLY A 584 2.63 23.63 9.49
C GLY A 584 2.79 22.10 9.41
N MET A 585 3.56 21.57 8.45
CA MET A 585 3.61 20.12 8.16
C MET A 585 4.02 19.25 9.35
N LEU A 586 4.88 19.75 10.25
CA LEU A 586 5.30 18.99 11.44
C LEU A 586 4.14 18.70 12.40
N GLY A 587 3.02 19.43 12.29
CA GLY A 587 1.80 19.14 13.05
C GLY A 587 1.16 17.79 12.72
N GLN A 588 1.48 17.20 11.56
CA GLN A 588 1.00 15.86 11.16
C GLN A 588 1.75 14.72 11.86
N LEU A 589 2.93 15.00 12.44
CA LEU A 589 3.75 14.01 13.15
C LEU A 589 3.26 13.88 14.61
N THR A 590 2.04 13.36 14.74
CA THR A 590 1.38 13.16 16.02
C THR A 590 2.01 12.00 16.80
N ALA A 591 2.03 12.10 18.13
CA ALA A 591 2.53 11.04 18.99
C ALA A 591 1.70 9.75 18.84
N VAL A 592 2.40 8.61 18.80
CA VAL A 592 1.81 7.29 18.97
C VAL A 592 1.65 7.05 20.47
N GLY A 593 0.41 7.11 20.96
CA GLY A 593 0.06 6.92 22.38
C GLY A 593 -0.29 8.22 23.14
N PRO A 594 -0.36 8.18 24.48
CA PRO A 594 -0.76 9.32 25.28
C PRO A 594 0.22 10.47 25.09
N ARG A 595 -0.31 11.70 25.07
CA ARG A 595 0.50 12.91 24.91
C ARG A 595 1.49 13.02 26.06
N GLU A 596 2.77 12.91 25.76
CA GLU A 596 3.80 13.36 26.68
C GLU A 596 3.98 14.88 26.58
N ALA A 597 4.26 15.48 27.74
CA ALA A 597 4.51 16.90 27.90
C ALA A 597 5.91 17.27 27.39
N LEU A 598 6.19 17.06 26.10
CA LEU A 598 7.34 17.67 25.47
C LEU A 598 6.97 19.10 25.03
N ALA A 599 7.81 20.08 25.35
CA ALA A 599 7.62 21.44 24.85
C ALA A 599 7.63 21.41 23.31
N ARG A 600 6.65 22.08 22.69
CA ARG A 600 6.46 22.03 21.23
C ARG A 600 7.72 22.41 20.45
N ALA A 601 8.46 23.40 20.92
CA ALA A 601 9.70 23.85 20.29
C ALA A 601 10.77 22.74 20.26
N VAL A 602 10.96 22.04 21.38
CA VAL A 602 11.91 20.91 21.50
C VAL A 602 11.50 19.78 20.56
N LEU A 603 10.20 19.45 20.51
CA LEU A 603 9.71 18.40 19.62
C LEU A 603 9.97 18.75 18.16
N TRP A 604 9.67 19.99 17.77
CA TRP A 604 9.84 20.46 16.40
C TRP A 604 11.29 20.43 15.96
N GLU A 605 12.22 20.85 16.81
CA GLU A 605 13.64 20.78 16.53
C GLU A 605 14.11 19.32 16.30
N ARG A 606 13.70 18.40 17.18
CA ARG A 606 14.00 16.97 17.03
C ARG A 606 13.42 16.39 15.74
N LEU A 607 12.19 16.76 15.36
CA LEU A 607 11.56 16.31 14.11
C LEU A 607 12.27 16.85 12.86
N LEU A 608 12.76 18.09 12.89
CA LEU A 608 13.57 18.66 11.81
C LEU A 608 14.90 17.93 11.65
N LEU A 609 15.59 17.65 12.76
CA LEU A 609 16.82 16.86 12.77
C LEU A 609 16.59 15.44 12.24
N LEU A 610 15.46 14.82 12.57
CA LEU A 610 15.08 13.50 12.04
C LEU A 610 14.77 13.53 10.54
N ALA A 611 14.01 14.53 10.08
CA ALA A 611 13.75 14.72 8.66
C ALA A 611 15.06 14.91 7.88
N TYR A 612 16.00 15.66 8.44
CA TYR A 612 17.34 15.83 7.89
C TYR A 612 18.16 14.53 7.90
N ALA A 613 18.18 13.82 9.03
CA ALA A 613 18.92 12.56 9.19
C ALA A 613 18.49 11.51 8.17
N TYR A 614 17.17 11.32 8.01
CA TYR A 614 16.59 10.36 7.08
C TYR A 614 16.65 10.86 5.63
N GLY A 615 16.30 12.11 5.38
CA GLY A 615 16.26 12.68 4.02
C GLY A 615 17.63 12.80 3.35
N THR A 616 18.70 12.98 4.13
CA THR A 616 20.08 13.01 3.60
C THR A 616 20.80 11.67 3.69
N ASN A 617 20.16 10.65 4.28
CA ASN A 617 20.76 9.35 4.58
C ASN A 617 22.05 9.44 5.45
N THR A 618 22.19 10.52 6.23
CA THR A 618 23.31 10.74 7.15
C THR A 618 23.19 9.86 8.41
N GLY A 619 21.95 9.53 8.80
CA GLY A 619 21.65 8.69 9.96
C GLY A 619 21.58 9.47 11.28
N ILE A 620 20.83 8.93 12.24
CA ILE A 620 20.55 9.62 13.52
C ILE A 620 21.83 9.86 14.32
N SER A 621 22.72 8.87 14.42
CA SER A 621 23.95 8.98 15.23
C SER A 621 24.86 10.10 14.75
N ALA A 622 25.01 10.25 13.43
CA ALA A 622 25.84 11.31 12.85
C ALA A 622 25.21 12.70 13.02
N VAL A 623 23.89 12.81 12.90
CA VAL A 623 23.18 14.07 13.18
C VAL A 623 23.28 14.43 14.67
N ALA A 624 23.08 13.47 15.58
CA ALA A 624 23.17 13.66 17.03
C ALA A 624 24.55 14.11 17.52
N ALA A 625 25.62 13.87 16.74
CA ALA A 625 26.95 14.38 17.03
C ALA A 625 27.12 15.89 16.73
N GLY A 626 26.10 16.54 16.17
CA GLY A 626 26.06 17.97 15.90
C GLY A 626 25.82 18.83 17.15
N ASP A 627 26.08 20.12 17.03
CA ASP A 627 25.96 21.09 18.12
C ASP A 627 24.54 21.68 18.21
N HIS A 628 23.58 20.85 18.62
CA HIS A 628 22.15 21.22 18.78
C HIS A 628 21.54 20.76 20.11
N GLY A 629 22.34 20.20 21.03
CA GLY A 629 21.90 19.87 22.40
C GLY A 629 20.90 18.71 22.57
N HIS A 630 20.65 17.90 21.52
CA HIS A 630 19.80 16.70 21.61
C HIS A 630 20.64 15.44 21.49
N SER A 631 20.47 14.49 22.40
CA SER A 631 21.22 13.23 22.36
C SER A 631 20.71 12.28 21.28
N GLU A 632 21.50 11.26 20.92
CA GLU A 632 21.04 10.20 20.03
C GLU A 632 19.80 9.49 20.61
N ALA A 633 19.76 9.29 21.94
CA ALA A 633 18.63 8.67 22.62
C ALA A 633 17.35 9.50 22.45
N ASP A 634 17.44 10.84 22.55
CA ASP A 634 16.34 11.77 22.33
C ASP A 634 15.77 11.70 20.92
N LEU A 635 16.66 11.65 19.92
CA LEU A 635 16.24 11.56 18.51
C LEU A 635 15.63 10.19 18.21
N ARG A 636 16.23 9.08 18.68
CA ARG A 636 15.65 7.74 18.53
C ARG A 636 14.31 7.60 19.24
N TYR A 637 14.17 8.24 20.39
CA TYR A 637 12.91 8.30 21.11
C TYR A 637 11.82 9.00 20.30
N THR A 638 12.15 10.20 19.78
CA THR A 638 11.23 11.00 18.97
C THR A 638 10.88 10.30 17.66
N ALA A 639 11.86 9.66 17.00
CA ALA A 639 11.66 8.91 15.77
C ALA A 639 10.64 7.78 15.95
N ARG A 640 10.81 6.97 17.01
CA ARG A 640 9.91 5.86 17.32
C ARG A 640 8.48 6.32 17.58
N ARG A 641 8.29 7.42 18.31
CA ARG A 641 6.95 7.86 18.77
C ARG A 641 6.25 8.85 17.85
N HIS A 642 6.95 9.61 17.02
CA HIS A 642 6.35 10.69 16.23
C HIS A 642 6.58 10.58 14.73
N PHE A 643 7.68 9.93 14.29
CA PHE A 643 8.07 9.90 12.88
C PHE A 643 7.60 8.60 12.21
N THR A 644 6.27 8.43 12.13
CA THR A 644 5.65 7.25 11.52
C THR A 644 5.56 7.37 9.99
N ILE A 645 5.38 6.23 9.29
CA ILE A 645 5.17 6.22 7.82
C ILE A 645 3.93 7.04 7.44
N ASP A 646 2.82 6.85 8.14
CA ASP A 646 1.59 7.60 7.88
C ASP A 646 1.75 9.10 8.18
N GLY A 647 2.47 9.44 9.24
CA GLY A 647 2.84 10.83 9.54
C GLY A 647 3.69 11.44 8.44
N ALA A 648 4.69 10.72 7.93
CA ALA A 648 5.53 11.19 6.82
C ALA A 648 4.73 11.36 5.51
N ARG A 649 3.77 10.46 5.22
CA ARG A 649 2.84 10.60 4.10
C ARG A 649 1.96 11.84 4.27
N ALA A 650 1.41 12.07 5.46
CA ALA A 650 0.60 13.25 5.75
C ALA A 650 1.40 14.56 5.63
N VAL A 651 2.67 14.56 6.08
CA VAL A 651 3.63 15.66 5.85
C VAL A 651 3.80 15.92 4.36
N ALA A 652 4.04 14.88 3.55
CA ALA A 652 4.22 15.01 2.11
C ALA A 652 2.98 15.55 1.41
N ILE A 653 1.78 15.08 1.78
CA ILE A 653 0.49 15.57 1.27
C ILE A 653 0.32 17.06 1.60
N GLN A 654 0.57 17.45 2.86
CA GLN A 654 0.45 18.85 3.27
C GLN A 654 1.42 19.76 2.51
N LEU A 655 2.66 19.29 2.28
CA LEU A 655 3.65 20.02 1.50
C LEU A 655 3.24 20.15 0.02
N ALA A 656 2.73 19.08 -0.60
CA ALA A 656 2.24 19.10 -1.96
C ALA A 656 1.07 20.09 -2.12
N ASN A 657 0.06 20.00 -1.25
CA ASN A 657 -1.11 20.89 -1.25
C ASN A 657 -0.72 22.36 -1.03
N ALA A 658 0.17 22.63 -0.06
CA ALA A 658 0.66 23.98 0.17
C ALA A 658 1.44 24.53 -1.03
N THR A 659 2.19 23.67 -1.73
CA THR A 659 2.90 24.07 -2.95
C THR A 659 1.94 24.36 -4.09
N PHE A 660 0.88 23.57 -4.26
CA PHE A 660 -0.16 23.85 -5.26
C PHE A 660 -0.88 25.18 -4.97
N ALA A 661 -1.22 25.44 -3.70
CA ALA A 661 -1.85 26.69 -3.30
C ALA A 661 -0.96 27.92 -3.49
N ALA A 662 0.36 27.78 -3.28
CA ALA A 662 1.32 28.87 -3.44
C ALA A 662 1.82 29.04 -4.89
N ARG A 663 1.48 28.12 -5.81
CA ARG A 663 2.01 28.12 -7.18
C ARG A 663 1.41 29.29 -7.96
N ASP A 664 2.27 30.20 -8.42
CA ASP A 664 1.91 31.21 -9.41
C ASP A 664 1.84 30.56 -10.81
N PRO A 665 0.65 30.46 -11.43
CA PRO A 665 0.50 29.80 -12.73
C PRO A 665 1.18 30.55 -13.87
N ALA A 666 1.38 31.87 -13.76
CA ALA A 666 2.03 32.65 -14.79
C ALA A 666 3.53 32.34 -14.90
N ILE A 667 4.16 31.94 -13.79
CA ILE A 667 5.59 31.63 -13.72
C ILE A 667 5.83 30.13 -13.85
N TRP A 668 5.08 29.33 -13.10
CA TRP A 668 5.34 27.89 -12.94
C TRP A 668 4.41 26.99 -13.77
N GLY A 669 3.41 27.59 -14.43
CA GLY A 669 2.36 26.88 -15.15
C GLY A 669 1.24 26.40 -14.23
N GLN A 670 0.12 25.98 -14.80
CA GLN A 670 -0.99 25.39 -14.04
C GLN A 670 -0.60 24.04 -13.45
N SER A 671 -1.25 23.66 -12.35
CA SER A 671 -1.19 22.28 -11.87
C SER A 671 -1.82 21.38 -12.92
N THR A 672 -1.11 20.31 -13.32
CA THR A 672 -1.65 19.38 -14.31
C THR A 672 -2.52 18.31 -13.64
N THR A 673 -3.35 17.64 -14.43
CA THR A 673 -4.14 16.47 -14.00
C THR A 673 -3.40 15.15 -14.25
N THR A 674 -2.09 15.21 -14.55
CA THR A 674 -1.32 14.04 -14.96
C THR A 674 -0.03 13.89 -14.19
N VAL A 675 0.34 12.64 -13.91
CA VAL A 675 1.63 12.31 -13.29
C VAL A 675 2.49 11.44 -14.20
N ALA A 676 3.79 11.57 -14.07
CA ALA A 676 4.76 10.61 -14.57
C ALA A 676 5.23 9.74 -13.40
N SER A 677 5.33 8.44 -13.64
CA SER A 677 5.67 7.45 -12.63
C SER A 677 6.85 6.59 -13.03
N ASP A 678 7.81 6.47 -12.12
CA ASP A 678 9.05 5.72 -12.33
C ASP A 678 9.64 5.26 -10.98
N SER A 679 10.47 4.21 -11.03
CA SER A 679 11.18 3.69 -9.87
C SER A 679 12.62 4.17 -9.81
N THR A 680 13.06 4.58 -8.62
CA THR A 680 14.48 4.88 -8.34
C THR A 680 15.05 3.82 -7.40
N HIS A 681 16.20 3.27 -7.76
CA HIS A 681 16.91 2.32 -6.90
C HIS A 681 17.69 3.03 -5.78
N PHE A 682 17.35 2.69 -4.54
CA PHE A 682 18.02 3.14 -3.32
C PHE A 682 18.86 2.00 -2.76
N ARG A 683 20.19 2.19 -2.68
CA ARG A 683 21.09 1.21 -2.09
C ARG A 683 20.84 1.08 -0.59
N ALA A 684 20.77 -0.15 -0.12
CA ALA A 684 20.65 -0.48 1.29
C ALA A 684 21.89 -1.26 1.75
N TYR A 685 22.45 -0.86 2.89
CA TYR A 685 23.63 -1.52 3.48
C TYR A 685 23.24 -2.76 4.29
N ASP A 686 22.10 -2.70 5.01
CA ASP A 686 21.59 -3.82 5.79
C ASP A 686 20.83 -4.82 4.93
N GLN A 687 21.05 -6.11 5.17
CA GLN A 687 20.33 -7.18 4.47
C GLN A 687 19.10 -7.60 5.27
N ASN A 688 17.91 -7.34 4.73
CA ASN A 688 16.63 -7.82 5.26
C ASN A 688 15.82 -8.53 4.16
N LEU A 689 14.59 -8.94 4.47
CA LEU A 689 13.68 -9.61 3.53
C LEU A 689 13.36 -8.79 2.27
N PHE A 690 13.40 -7.46 2.34
CA PHE A 690 13.01 -6.54 1.26
C PHE A 690 14.18 -6.08 0.40
N THR A 691 15.42 -6.21 0.89
CA THR A 691 16.62 -5.81 0.14
C THR A 691 17.04 -6.86 -0.87
N GLU A 692 16.88 -6.54 -2.14
CA GLU A 692 17.14 -7.45 -3.25
C GLU A 692 18.24 -6.92 -4.17
N TRP A 693 18.89 -7.82 -4.90
CA TRP A 693 19.85 -7.42 -5.92
C TRP A 693 19.14 -6.91 -7.17
N HIS A 694 19.50 -5.72 -7.63
CA HIS A 694 18.97 -5.18 -8.88
C HIS A 694 19.93 -5.43 -10.04
N SER A 695 19.47 -6.15 -11.08
CA SER A 695 20.31 -6.54 -12.24
C SER A 695 20.76 -5.33 -13.07
N ARG A 696 19.86 -4.37 -13.35
CA ARG A 696 20.14 -3.15 -14.12
C ARG A 696 21.07 -2.15 -13.41
N TYR A 697 20.80 -1.82 -12.14
CA TYR A 697 21.52 -0.78 -11.40
C TYR A 697 22.74 -1.29 -10.62
N GLY A 698 22.81 -2.60 -10.37
CA GLY A 698 23.88 -3.22 -9.58
C GLY A 698 23.79 -2.90 -8.08
N GLY A 699 24.19 -3.87 -7.25
CA GLY A 699 24.11 -3.75 -5.80
C GLY A 699 22.75 -4.18 -5.23
N ARG A 700 22.67 -4.20 -3.89
CA ARG A 700 21.43 -4.50 -3.16
C ARG A 700 20.75 -3.23 -2.70
N GLY A 701 19.43 -3.25 -2.69
CA GLY A 701 18.64 -2.08 -2.34
C GLY A 701 17.15 -2.33 -2.39
N VAL A 702 16.41 -1.23 -2.36
CA VAL A 702 14.96 -1.17 -2.56
C VAL A 702 14.68 -0.21 -3.71
N LEU A 703 13.49 -0.31 -4.30
CA LEU A 703 13.00 0.66 -5.25
C LEU A 703 12.06 1.63 -4.52
N ILE A 704 12.14 2.91 -4.83
CA ILE A 704 11.10 3.87 -4.48
C ILE A 704 10.38 4.25 -5.77
N TYR A 705 9.09 3.96 -5.83
CA TYR A 705 8.23 4.32 -6.95
C TYR A 705 7.62 5.69 -6.69
N TRP A 706 7.77 6.60 -7.64
CA TRP A 706 7.37 7.99 -7.51
C TRP A 706 6.18 8.29 -8.43
N HIS A 707 5.34 9.23 -8.00
CA HIS A 707 4.32 9.84 -8.85
C HIS A 707 4.59 11.35 -8.86
N ILE A 708 5.10 11.85 -9.98
CA ILE A 708 5.58 13.22 -10.10
C ILE A 708 4.68 13.98 -11.08
N GLU A 709 4.07 15.06 -10.60
CA GLU A 709 3.34 16.02 -11.42
C GLU A 709 4.29 16.67 -12.45
N LYS A 710 3.79 16.92 -13.67
CA LYS A 710 4.55 17.33 -14.88
C LYS A 710 5.68 18.35 -14.66
N LYS A 711 5.61 19.20 -13.63
CA LYS A 711 6.65 20.18 -13.31
C LYS A 711 7.72 19.64 -12.38
N SER A 712 7.35 19.27 -11.14
CA SER A 712 8.36 18.91 -10.13
C SER A 712 7.81 18.39 -8.81
N MET A 713 6.49 18.30 -8.60
CA MET A 713 5.95 17.92 -7.29
C MET A 713 5.71 16.41 -7.23
N ALA A 714 6.37 15.74 -6.29
CA ALA A 714 6.03 14.37 -5.93
C ALA A 714 4.70 14.37 -5.15
N VAL A 715 3.65 13.79 -5.73
CA VAL A 715 2.33 13.69 -5.10
C VAL A 715 2.18 12.41 -4.29
N HIS A 716 2.93 11.37 -4.66
CA HIS A 716 2.95 10.10 -3.95
C HIS A 716 4.30 9.41 -4.12
N SER A 717 4.67 8.61 -3.13
CA SER A 717 5.78 7.67 -3.24
C SER A 717 5.57 6.45 -2.37
N GLN A 718 6.15 5.33 -2.80
CA GLN A 718 6.07 4.07 -2.07
C GLN A 718 7.29 3.19 -2.30
N LEU A 719 7.55 2.32 -1.33
CA LEU A 719 8.65 1.37 -1.37
C LEU A 719 8.23 0.10 -2.12
N LEU A 720 9.11 -0.41 -2.98
CA LEU A 720 8.95 -1.66 -3.73
C LEU A 720 10.20 -2.54 -3.55
N SER A 721 10.00 -3.86 -3.59
CA SER A 721 11.12 -4.79 -3.78
C SER A 721 11.61 -4.72 -5.23
N CYS A 722 12.88 -5.07 -5.47
CA CYS A 722 13.48 -4.99 -6.81
C CYS A 722 12.81 -5.94 -7.81
N ALA A 723 12.15 -7.00 -7.35
CA ALA A 723 11.40 -7.95 -8.18
C ALA A 723 9.89 -7.67 -8.25
N ALA A 724 9.37 -6.64 -7.58
CA ALA A 724 7.95 -6.32 -7.60
C ALA A 724 7.48 -5.78 -8.95
N SER A 725 6.21 -6.01 -9.28
CA SER A 725 5.57 -5.37 -10.44
C SER A 725 5.31 -3.90 -10.17
N GLU A 726 5.70 -3.04 -11.11
CA GLU A 726 5.44 -1.60 -11.04
C GLU A 726 3.97 -1.24 -11.32
N VAL A 727 3.18 -2.16 -11.86
CA VAL A 727 1.76 -1.92 -12.22
C VAL A 727 0.91 -1.68 -10.97
N ALA A 728 1.05 -2.53 -9.95
CA ALA A 728 0.33 -2.36 -8.70
C ALA A 728 0.71 -1.03 -8.04
N ALA A 729 2.00 -0.69 -8.09
CA ALA A 729 2.53 0.55 -7.57
C ALA A 729 1.94 1.78 -8.31
N MET A 730 1.91 1.73 -9.64
CA MET A 730 1.31 2.76 -10.49
C MET A 730 -0.13 3.05 -10.07
N VAL A 731 -0.96 2.01 -9.94
CA VAL A 731 -2.38 2.14 -9.56
C VAL A 731 -2.53 2.67 -8.14
N GLU A 732 -1.77 2.13 -7.18
CA GLU A 732 -1.82 2.54 -5.76
C GLU A 732 -1.64 4.06 -5.64
N GLY A 733 -0.58 4.62 -6.24
CA GLY A 733 -0.33 6.06 -6.10
C GLY A 733 -1.29 6.95 -6.88
N ALA A 734 -1.90 6.45 -7.97
CA ALA A 734 -2.96 7.18 -8.67
C ALA A 734 -4.25 7.25 -7.84
N VAL A 735 -4.56 6.22 -7.04
CA VAL A 735 -5.78 6.15 -6.22
C VAL A 735 -5.58 6.76 -4.83
N ARG A 736 -4.38 6.62 -4.25
CA ARG A 736 -4.11 6.91 -2.83
C ARG A 736 -3.12 8.05 -2.60
N HIS A 737 -2.90 8.93 -3.58
CA HIS A 737 -2.03 10.11 -3.40
C HIS A 737 -2.51 11.04 -2.27
N GLY A 738 -3.82 11.17 -2.08
CA GLY A 738 -4.41 11.93 -0.96
C GLY A 738 -4.21 13.46 -1.01
N THR A 739 -3.62 13.99 -2.07
CA THR A 739 -3.46 15.42 -2.33
C THR A 739 -4.74 16.03 -2.91
N THR A 740 -4.83 17.36 -2.97
CA THR A 740 -5.96 18.09 -3.58
C THR A 740 -5.91 18.10 -5.12
N MET A 741 -4.94 17.41 -5.73
CA MET A 741 -4.81 17.32 -7.18
C MET A 741 -5.83 16.31 -7.72
N GLU A 742 -6.55 16.68 -8.77
CA GLU A 742 -7.36 15.72 -9.53
C GLU A 742 -6.47 15.02 -10.56
N LEU A 743 -6.39 13.70 -10.50
CA LEU A 743 -5.51 12.89 -11.34
C LEU A 743 -6.35 12.16 -12.40
N GLU A 744 -6.18 12.56 -13.64
CA GLU A 744 -6.87 12.03 -14.83
C GLU A 744 -5.96 11.14 -15.69
N GLY A 745 -4.63 11.20 -15.49
CA GLY A 745 -3.69 10.40 -16.28
C GLY A 745 -2.40 10.05 -15.55
N ASN A 746 -1.90 8.84 -15.79
CA ASN A 746 -0.62 8.36 -15.30
C ASN A 746 0.23 7.81 -16.45
N TYR A 747 1.45 8.33 -16.59
CA TYR A 747 2.41 7.91 -17.60
C TYR A 747 3.51 7.06 -16.98
N VAL A 748 3.67 5.84 -17.49
CA VAL A 748 4.67 4.87 -17.02
C VAL A 748 5.61 4.45 -18.15
N ASP A 749 6.78 3.92 -17.78
CA ASP A 749 7.71 3.30 -18.72
C ASP A 749 7.24 1.89 -19.16
N SER A 750 8.06 1.20 -19.94
CA SER A 750 7.76 -0.15 -20.43
C SER A 750 7.66 -1.22 -19.32
N HIS A 751 8.22 -1.01 -18.13
CA HIS A 751 8.09 -1.95 -17.01
C HIS A 751 6.73 -1.80 -16.29
N GLY A 752 6.17 -0.58 -16.29
CA GLY A 752 4.80 -0.32 -15.85
C GLY A 752 3.71 -0.71 -16.87
N GLN A 753 4.08 -0.94 -18.13
CA GLN A 753 3.14 -1.25 -19.21
C GLN A 753 2.72 -2.74 -19.21
N THR A 754 1.48 -3.05 -18.77
CA THR A 754 0.89 -4.40 -18.88
C THR A 754 -0.57 -4.35 -19.28
N GLU A 755 -1.07 -5.42 -19.93
CA GLU A 755 -2.50 -5.55 -20.28
C GLU A 755 -3.42 -5.46 -19.06
N ILE A 756 -2.99 -6.01 -17.92
CA ILE A 756 -3.71 -5.94 -16.64
C ILE A 756 -3.78 -4.50 -16.14
N GLY A 757 -2.65 -3.77 -16.19
CA GLY A 757 -2.60 -2.35 -15.84
C GLY A 757 -3.56 -1.52 -16.68
N PHE A 758 -3.55 -1.71 -18.01
CA PHE A 758 -4.49 -1.05 -18.92
C PHE A 758 -5.95 -1.38 -18.58
N ALA A 759 -6.27 -2.65 -18.32
CA ALA A 759 -7.64 -3.06 -18.03
C ALA A 759 -8.20 -2.43 -16.75
N ILE A 760 -7.36 -2.21 -15.73
CA ILE A 760 -7.79 -1.65 -14.43
C ILE A 760 -7.93 -0.11 -14.49
N THR A 761 -7.18 0.55 -15.38
CA THR A 761 -7.20 2.02 -15.51
C THR A 761 -8.17 2.56 -16.56
N LEU A 762 -8.91 1.68 -17.27
CA LEU A 762 -9.91 2.02 -18.29
C LEU A 762 -11.31 2.18 -17.68
#